data_AF-A0A317WQZ7-F1
#
_entry.id   AF-A0A317WQZ7-F1
#
_cell.length_a   1.000
_cell.length_b   1.000
_cell.length_c   1.000
_cell.angle_alpha   90.00
_cell.angle_beta   90.00
_cell.angle_gamma   90.00
#
_symmetry.space_group_name_H-M   'P 1'
#
loop_
_entity.id
_entity.type
_entity.pdbx_description
1 polymer ?
#
loop_
_entity_poly.entity_id
_entity_poly.type
_entity_poly.pdbx_seq_one_letter_code
_entity_poly.pdbx_strand_id
1 'polypeptide(L)'
;MGYTRGEMIALGFVLLFLPTIFVALRIWARVLCRAGLHWDDYTAFCGLAFAISVCICHLIAAIQGQLGQHQTTYPDGSPILDDPRFLIYERCKFALHMLSTLGLGFTKTSMILLYLRIFRTPVFQRICQGCIVFVIGWTISFTFACLFQCYPVTALVEFFYGNKCINTLVFYNVLSGSDVALDVVIIILPIAPVLSIQMSLRQRLAVLGMFLLGGLAVACSIARLVSFVECDHTLVTHYNDETYYTSGVFIWTVVELAVAIMCACMPTLRPLFVFQRKKALSDYPSDYRSHPSRRSRYHRSTGTTDDLEIPVLASRNTGGVQIHIQRSSSVEEHEHPTDGVILVQHSTTWSDTDCLDRDKKVAILGLALVAIPTVIASACTLTTFEECIQSELSSGATLETAESNVVAPRWTEYKEPVTGHVVNVATEADVQAAVRCANEAGVKFFAQSGGNAWATTWNLSQGDVVIDLRALNAITFNDNRTQVQVEGGAIISELVDAAYANNTQVVTANCNCVGVMGALLGGGYSRMMGERGFMVDNVLSLRVVLASGELVEVTPTSHPDLWWALRGAGANFGIVTSAVFKAYPTPAAQNGAWLGSLIFGDDQLEDVVSAINNLTLTSKMAIFLYYATTGAPDYTPAIIVFPFYLGNNTAEARQAFASVLDIGPVTDGTTFTPYNEVNEGSNSFCVAGNRKVSYGAAEGQLDPTTWRAIWNEYTSFIARYGGAAVGNSTVLMEAYSLGTAEQLGDGSSAYAWRSTNRFNTVAIAWYADAGLDVTANAWAGQIRDHWRSTSGLKSNSTYINFAFGDETLEDIYGGNVAQLQQLKGVYDPDNHFGQFFPLERAD
;
A
#
# COMPACT_ATOMS: atom_id res chain seq x y z
N MET A 1 -9.21 6.75 0.55
CA MET A 1 -8.45 5.81 -0.30
C MET A 1 -8.49 6.30 -1.77
N GLY A 2 -7.40 6.86 -2.32
CA GLY A 2 -7.42 7.43 -3.67
C GLY A 2 -6.83 6.50 -4.73
N TYR A 3 -7.53 6.34 -5.85
CA TYR A 3 -7.06 5.53 -6.98
C TYR A 3 -6.03 6.30 -7.81
N THR A 4 -4.98 5.62 -8.25
CA THR A 4 -3.93 6.22 -9.07
C THR A 4 -4.43 6.52 -10.48
N ARG A 5 -3.84 7.54 -11.11
CA ARG A 5 -4.09 7.90 -12.52
C ARG A 5 -4.02 6.69 -13.48
N GLY A 6 -3.14 5.72 -13.22
CA GLY A 6 -3.01 4.49 -14.02
C GLY A 6 -4.27 3.63 -13.97
N GLU A 7 -4.78 3.39 -12.76
CA GLU A 7 -6.03 2.65 -12.52
C GLU A 7 -7.23 3.39 -13.09
N MET A 8 -7.31 4.72 -12.90
CA MET A 8 -8.35 5.56 -13.49
C MET A 8 -8.44 5.39 -15.01
N ILE A 9 -7.29 5.40 -15.71
CA ILE A 9 -7.22 5.23 -17.16
C ILE A 9 -7.58 3.79 -17.57
N ALA A 10 -7.03 2.78 -16.89
CA ALA A 10 -7.27 1.37 -17.21
C ALA A 10 -8.77 1.00 -17.07
N LEU A 11 -9.39 1.37 -15.94
CA LEU A 11 -10.82 1.15 -15.70
C LEU A 11 -11.69 1.93 -16.70
N GLY A 12 -11.33 3.17 -17.02
CA GLY A 12 -12.05 4.00 -18.00
C GLY A 12 -12.13 3.35 -19.39
N PHE A 13 -11.05 2.70 -19.85
CA PHE A 13 -11.07 1.94 -21.11
C PHE A 13 -11.89 0.65 -21.03
N VAL A 14 -11.74 -0.14 -19.95
CA VAL A 14 -12.51 -1.40 -19.78
C VAL A 14 -14.01 -1.13 -19.76
N LEU A 15 -14.44 -0.12 -18.98
CA LEU A 15 -15.84 0.25 -18.79
C LEU A 15 -16.44 0.98 -20.00
N LEU A 16 -15.63 1.45 -20.96
CA LEU A 16 -16.10 1.95 -22.25
C LEU A 16 -16.53 0.80 -23.19
N PHE A 17 -15.71 -0.25 -23.28
CA PHE A 17 -15.95 -1.35 -24.23
C PHE A 17 -16.96 -2.38 -23.71
N LEU A 18 -16.94 -2.71 -22.42
CA LEU A 18 -17.75 -3.79 -21.85
C LEU A 18 -19.28 -3.59 -22.02
N PRO A 19 -19.91 -2.47 -21.60
CA PRO A 19 -21.34 -2.25 -21.81
C PRO A 19 -21.70 -2.14 -23.31
N THR A 20 -20.79 -1.60 -24.13
CA THR A 20 -20.96 -1.54 -25.60
C THR A 20 -21.12 -2.94 -26.20
N ILE A 21 -20.30 -3.91 -25.76
CA ILE A 21 -20.42 -5.32 -26.16
C ILE A 21 -21.78 -5.89 -25.72
N PHE A 22 -22.22 -5.66 -24.48
CA PHE A 22 -23.49 -6.20 -23.98
C PHE A 22 -24.72 -5.66 -24.74
N VAL A 23 -24.73 -4.39 -25.11
CA VAL A 23 -25.80 -3.80 -25.94
C VAL A 23 -25.75 -4.33 -27.38
N ALA A 24 -24.56 -4.49 -27.97
CA ALA A 24 -24.41 -5.12 -29.28
C ALA A 24 -24.91 -6.58 -29.28
N LEU A 25 -24.61 -7.36 -28.24
CA LEU A 25 -25.12 -8.71 -28.04
C LEU A 25 -26.65 -8.74 -27.89
N ARG A 26 -27.25 -7.77 -27.18
CA ARG A 26 -28.72 -7.61 -27.07
C ARG A 26 -29.35 -7.41 -28.45
N ILE A 27 -28.81 -6.49 -29.25
CA ILE A 27 -29.31 -6.23 -30.62
C ILE A 27 -29.13 -7.47 -31.50
N TRP A 28 -27.99 -8.16 -31.42
CA TRP A 28 -27.75 -9.38 -32.20
C TRP A 28 -28.72 -10.51 -31.83
N ALA A 29 -29.04 -10.68 -30.53
CA ALA A 29 -30.05 -11.63 -30.07
C ALA A 29 -31.45 -11.32 -30.63
N ARG A 30 -31.83 -10.03 -30.75
CA ARG A 30 -33.08 -9.61 -31.42
C ARG A 30 -33.10 -10.01 -32.88
N VAL A 31 -32.03 -9.70 -33.63
CA VAL A 31 -31.88 -10.02 -35.06
C VAL A 31 -31.95 -11.53 -35.30
N LEU A 32 -31.25 -12.34 -34.51
CA LEU A 32 -31.27 -13.81 -34.62
C LEU A 32 -32.66 -14.40 -34.39
N CYS A 33 -33.44 -13.83 -33.46
CA CYS A 33 -34.82 -14.24 -33.21
C CYS A 33 -35.85 -13.64 -34.19
N ARG A 34 -35.44 -12.78 -35.13
CA ARG A 34 -36.33 -11.94 -35.96
C ARG A 34 -37.35 -11.15 -35.11
N ALA A 35 -36.98 -10.84 -33.87
CA ALA A 35 -37.77 -9.98 -33.01
C ALA A 35 -37.43 -8.53 -33.35
N GLY A 36 -38.43 -7.72 -33.69
CA GLY A 36 -38.24 -6.28 -33.91
C GLY A 36 -37.66 -5.58 -32.68
N LEU A 37 -37.09 -4.39 -32.90
CA LEU A 37 -36.68 -3.50 -31.81
C LEU A 37 -37.91 -2.91 -31.13
N HIS A 38 -37.85 -2.76 -29.81
CA HIS A 38 -38.90 -2.13 -29.00
C HIS A 38 -38.34 -1.02 -28.14
N TRP A 39 -39.22 -0.27 -27.46
CA TRP A 39 -38.85 0.81 -26.55
C TRP A 39 -37.82 0.41 -25.49
N ASP A 40 -37.85 -0.83 -24.99
CA ASP A 40 -36.83 -1.33 -24.06
C ASP A 40 -35.41 -1.33 -24.67
N ASP A 41 -35.29 -1.64 -25.96
CA ASP A 41 -34.02 -1.65 -26.69
C ASP A 41 -33.55 -0.23 -27.03
N TYR A 42 -34.45 0.68 -27.42
CA TYR A 42 -34.12 2.09 -27.68
C TYR A 42 -33.63 2.84 -26.44
N THR A 43 -34.29 2.64 -25.29
CA THR A 43 -33.85 3.26 -24.03
C THR A 43 -32.50 2.73 -23.54
N ALA A 44 -32.18 1.46 -23.80
CA ALA A 44 -30.85 0.90 -23.52
C ALA A 44 -29.75 1.53 -24.39
N PHE A 45 -30.07 1.82 -25.67
CA PHE A 45 -29.15 2.52 -26.57
C PHE A 45 -28.89 3.96 -26.11
N CYS A 46 -29.92 4.68 -25.64
CA CYS A 46 -29.75 6.00 -25.02
C CYS A 46 -28.88 5.92 -23.75
N GLY A 47 -29.12 4.94 -22.87
CA GLY A 47 -28.29 4.70 -21.68
C GLY A 47 -26.81 4.47 -22.03
N LEU A 48 -26.53 3.69 -23.07
CA LEU A 48 -25.16 3.47 -23.57
C LEU A 48 -24.51 4.76 -24.09
N ALA A 49 -25.24 5.61 -24.81
CA ALA A 49 -24.70 6.88 -25.28
C ALA A 49 -24.26 7.79 -24.12
N PHE A 50 -25.04 7.82 -23.03
CA PHE A 50 -24.64 8.52 -21.79
C PHE A 50 -23.45 7.84 -21.11
N ALA A 51 -23.41 6.51 -21.00
CA ALA A 51 -22.29 5.78 -20.41
C ALA A 51 -20.97 6.01 -21.16
N ILE A 52 -20.98 5.96 -22.50
CA ILE A 52 -19.82 6.32 -23.33
C ILE A 52 -19.38 7.76 -23.05
N SER A 53 -20.32 8.70 -22.96
CA SER A 53 -20.01 10.12 -22.67
C SER A 53 -19.40 10.30 -21.27
N VAL A 54 -19.90 9.56 -20.27
CA VAL A 54 -19.37 9.51 -18.90
C VAL A 54 -17.94 8.94 -18.89
N CYS A 55 -17.70 7.80 -19.57
CA CYS A 55 -16.36 7.22 -19.69
C CYS A 55 -15.37 8.17 -20.39
N ILE A 56 -15.81 8.91 -21.41
CA ILE A 56 -14.98 9.93 -22.07
C ILE A 56 -14.65 11.09 -21.11
N CYS A 57 -15.61 11.58 -20.33
CA CYS A 57 -15.35 12.63 -19.33
C CYS A 57 -14.36 12.16 -18.25
N HIS A 58 -14.52 10.93 -17.75
CA HIS A 58 -13.60 10.29 -16.81
C HIS A 58 -12.19 10.16 -17.39
N LEU A 59 -12.05 9.68 -18.63
CA LEU A 59 -10.75 9.56 -19.31
C LEU A 59 -10.10 10.93 -19.55
N ILE A 60 -10.86 11.97 -19.92
CA ILE A 60 -10.33 13.33 -20.05
C ILE A 60 -9.85 13.86 -18.70
N ALA A 61 -10.61 13.66 -17.62
CA ALA A 61 -10.19 14.05 -16.27
C ALA A 61 -8.90 13.32 -15.82
N ALA A 62 -8.77 12.01 -16.08
CA ALA A 62 -7.57 11.24 -15.70
C ALA A 62 -6.34 11.55 -16.59
N ILE A 63 -6.54 11.82 -17.87
CA ILE A 63 -5.44 12.10 -18.80
C ILE A 63 -5.00 13.56 -18.71
N GLN A 64 -5.93 14.51 -18.61
CA GLN A 64 -5.68 15.96 -18.73
C GLN A 64 -5.98 16.77 -17.46
N GLY A 65 -6.76 16.25 -16.53
CA GLY A 65 -7.28 16.99 -15.37
C GLY A 65 -6.75 16.58 -13.98
N GLN A 66 -5.60 15.89 -13.88
CA GLN A 66 -5.04 15.44 -12.58
C GLN A 66 -5.92 14.45 -11.77
N LEU A 67 -7.03 13.92 -12.29
CA LEU A 67 -7.85 12.94 -11.57
C LEU A 67 -7.03 11.69 -11.22
N GLY A 68 -7.02 11.32 -9.93
CA GLY A 68 -6.16 10.25 -9.42
C GLY A 68 -4.69 10.68 -9.23
N GLN A 69 -4.46 11.97 -9.03
CA GLN A 69 -3.19 12.60 -8.66
C GLN A 69 -3.47 13.63 -7.57
N HIS A 70 -2.51 13.84 -6.67
CA HIS A 70 -2.56 14.92 -5.68
C HIS A 70 -2.60 16.29 -6.36
N GLN A 71 -3.49 17.16 -5.90
CA GLN A 71 -3.66 18.51 -6.42
C GLN A 71 -2.38 19.33 -6.22
N THR A 72 -2.07 20.19 -7.20
CA THR A 72 -0.94 21.12 -7.13
C THR A 72 -1.23 22.22 -6.11
N THR A 73 -0.34 22.37 -5.12
CA THR A 73 -0.45 23.40 -4.06
C THR A 73 0.66 24.45 -4.18
N TYR A 74 0.39 25.64 -3.65
CA TYR A 74 1.40 26.66 -3.39
C TYR A 74 2.35 26.23 -2.24
N PRO A 75 3.52 26.88 -2.06
CA PRO A 75 4.45 26.56 -0.98
C PRO A 75 3.90 26.76 0.45
N ASP A 76 2.77 27.45 0.61
CA ASP A 76 2.04 27.61 1.88
C ASP A 76 1.00 26.49 2.13
N GLY A 77 0.90 25.51 1.22
CA GLY A 77 -0.04 24.39 1.30
C GLY A 77 -1.44 24.66 0.74
N SER A 78 -1.73 25.89 0.27
CA SER A 78 -3.02 26.22 -0.33
C SER A 78 -3.16 25.67 -1.77
N PRO A 79 -4.35 25.21 -2.20
CA PRO A 79 -4.54 24.63 -3.54
C PRO A 79 -4.36 25.67 -4.65
N ILE A 80 -3.77 25.27 -5.78
CA ILE A 80 -3.69 26.10 -6.99
C ILE A 80 -4.95 25.86 -7.82
N LEU A 81 -5.82 26.88 -7.83
CA LEU A 81 -7.20 26.77 -8.34
C LEU A 81 -7.36 27.24 -9.78
N ASP A 82 -6.44 28.09 -10.24
CA ASP A 82 -6.35 28.55 -11.63
C ASP A 82 -5.46 27.61 -12.49
N ASP A 83 -5.09 26.42 -12.00
CA ASP A 83 -4.40 25.40 -12.80
C ASP A 83 -5.33 24.98 -13.98
N PRO A 84 -4.89 25.13 -15.25
CA PRO A 84 -5.68 24.71 -16.40
C PRO A 84 -6.12 23.25 -16.36
N ARG A 85 -5.37 22.37 -15.66
CA ARG A 85 -5.70 20.96 -15.47
C ARG A 85 -6.83 20.78 -14.45
N PHE A 86 -6.73 21.42 -13.29
CA PHE A 86 -7.80 21.44 -12.30
C PHE A 86 -9.13 21.93 -12.91
N LEU A 87 -9.08 22.99 -13.72
CA LEU A 87 -10.25 23.51 -14.43
C LEU A 87 -10.82 22.52 -15.48
N ILE A 88 -10.01 21.65 -16.08
CA ILE A 88 -10.49 20.54 -16.93
C ILE A 88 -11.20 19.48 -16.08
N TYR A 89 -10.63 19.12 -14.93
CA TYR A 89 -11.26 18.19 -14.00
C TYR A 89 -12.62 18.69 -13.49
N GLU A 90 -12.73 19.94 -13.05
CA GLU A 90 -13.99 20.52 -12.57
C GLU A 90 -15.10 20.46 -13.63
N ARG A 91 -14.76 20.78 -14.89
CA ARG A 91 -15.67 20.67 -16.03
C ARG A 91 -16.10 19.22 -16.28
N CYS A 92 -15.18 18.27 -16.15
CA CYS A 92 -15.47 16.85 -16.29
C CYS A 92 -16.28 16.30 -15.10
N LYS A 93 -16.04 16.76 -13.86
CA LYS A 93 -16.80 16.44 -12.64
C LYS A 93 -18.28 16.79 -12.82
N PHE A 94 -18.56 18.05 -13.15
CA PHE A 94 -19.90 18.55 -13.41
C PHE A 94 -20.60 17.78 -14.55
N ALA A 95 -19.91 17.62 -15.70
CA ALA A 95 -20.45 16.90 -16.84
C ALA A 95 -20.75 15.42 -16.50
N LEU A 96 -19.86 14.75 -15.77
CA LEU A 96 -19.99 13.34 -15.40
C LEU A 96 -21.21 13.10 -14.50
N HIS A 97 -21.44 13.91 -13.46
CA HIS A 97 -22.61 13.76 -12.59
C HIS A 97 -23.95 14.04 -13.31
N MET A 98 -23.98 15.03 -14.22
CA MET A 98 -25.17 15.31 -15.03
C MET A 98 -25.46 14.17 -16.02
N LEU A 99 -24.43 13.67 -16.72
CA LEU A 99 -24.57 12.61 -17.72
C LEU A 99 -24.87 11.24 -17.07
N SER A 100 -24.32 10.95 -15.89
CA SER A 100 -24.58 9.69 -15.18
C SER A 100 -26.02 9.62 -14.67
N THR A 101 -26.56 10.71 -14.10
CA THR A 101 -27.96 10.82 -13.66
C THR A 101 -28.93 10.49 -14.81
N LEU A 102 -28.68 11.04 -16.01
CA LEU A 102 -29.44 10.73 -17.21
C LEU A 102 -29.28 9.26 -17.65
N GLY A 103 -28.04 8.77 -17.69
CA GLY A 103 -27.71 7.39 -18.08
C GLY A 103 -28.39 6.33 -17.20
N LEU A 104 -28.39 6.54 -15.88
CA LEU A 104 -29.07 5.69 -14.90
C LEU A 104 -30.59 5.71 -15.13
N GLY A 105 -31.19 6.90 -15.31
CA GLY A 105 -32.61 7.06 -15.60
C GLY A 105 -33.07 6.30 -16.86
N PHE A 106 -32.33 6.40 -17.97
CA PHE A 106 -32.62 5.66 -19.21
C PHE A 106 -32.45 4.15 -19.02
N THR A 107 -31.43 3.72 -18.29
CA THR A 107 -31.13 2.30 -18.04
C THR A 107 -32.19 1.64 -17.15
N LYS A 108 -32.56 2.30 -16.05
CA LYS A 108 -33.64 1.86 -15.14
C LYS A 108 -34.99 1.82 -15.87
N THR A 109 -35.27 2.80 -16.74
CA THR A 109 -36.46 2.79 -17.60
C THR A 109 -36.47 1.61 -18.58
N SER A 110 -35.33 1.27 -19.23
CA SER A 110 -35.22 0.08 -20.09
C SER A 110 -35.56 -1.22 -19.35
N MET A 111 -35.06 -1.35 -18.12
CA MET A 111 -35.27 -2.53 -17.27
C MET A 111 -36.75 -2.72 -16.92
N ILE A 112 -37.47 -1.64 -16.55
CA ILE A 112 -38.90 -1.71 -16.24
C ILE A 112 -39.76 -1.94 -17.51
N LEU A 113 -39.40 -1.35 -18.65
CA LEU A 113 -40.04 -1.63 -19.94
C LEU A 113 -39.89 -3.09 -20.36
N LEU A 114 -38.72 -3.69 -20.10
CA LEU A 114 -38.48 -5.12 -20.31
C LEU A 114 -39.36 -5.98 -19.38
N TYR A 115 -39.59 -5.58 -18.13
CA TYR A 115 -40.51 -6.27 -17.22
C TYR A 115 -41.97 -6.20 -17.68
N LEU A 116 -42.45 -5.04 -18.15
CA LEU A 116 -43.78 -4.87 -18.76
C LEU A 116 -44.00 -5.80 -19.97
N ARG A 117 -42.93 -6.12 -20.70
CA ARG A 117 -42.93 -7.01 -21.85
C ARG A 117 -42.98 -8.50 -21.45
N ILE A 118 -42.28 -8.87 -20.38
CA ILE A 118 -42.19 -10.25 -19.89
C ILE A 118 -43.46 -10.66 -19.13
N PHE A 119 -43.98 -9.82 -18.23
CA PHE A 119 -45.12 -10.15 -17.36
C PHE A 119 -46.36 -9.34 -17.74
N ARG A 120 -47.45 -10.05 -18.09
CA ARG A 120 -48.72 -9.45 -18.55
C ARG A 120 -49.85 -9.46 -17.51
N THR A 121 -49.52 -9.47 -16.22
CA THR A 121 -50.54 -9.43 -15.15
C THR A 121 -50.99 -7.98 -14.86
N PRO A 122 -52.29 -7.68 -14.76
CA PRO A 122 -52.81 -6.30 -14.76
C PRO A 122 -52.55 -5.52 -13.46
N VAL A 123 -52.15 -6.19 -12.39
CA VAL A 123 -51.66 -5.53 -11.16
C VAL A 123 -50.21 -5.11 -11.34
N PHE A 124 -49.36 -6.04 -11.76
CA PHE A 124 -47.94 -5.80 -12.03
C PHE A 124 -47.71 -4.70 -13.06
N GLN A 125 -48.48 -4.70 -14.15
CA GLN A 125 -48.34 -3.67 -15.19
C GLN A 125 -48.63 -2.25 -14.66
N ARG A 126 -49.60 -2.09 -13.76
CA ARG A 126 -49.88 -0.79 -13.11
C ARG A 126 -48.74 -0.36 -12.18
N ILE A 127 -48.15 -1.30 -11.44
CA ILE A 127 -46.97 -1.03 -10.59
C ILE A 127 -45.80 -0.57 -11.45
N CYS A 128 -45.44 -1.31 -12.50
CA CYS A 128 -44.38 -0.92 -13.44
C CYS A 128 -44.60 0.45 -14.09
N GLN A 129 -45.83 0.76 -14.49
CA GLN A 129 -46.17 2.08 -15.05
C GLN A 129 -45.96 3.20 -14.03
N GLY A 130 -46.36 2.99 -12.76
CA GLY A 130 -46.06 3.91 -11.67
C GLY A 130 -44.55 4.08 -11.44
N CYS A 131 -43.79 2.99 -11.44
CA CYS A 131 -42.33 3.03 -11.31
C CYS A 131 -41.65 3.79 -12.46
N ILE A 132 -42.12 3.65 -13.71
CA ILE A 132 -41.59 4.42 -14.85
C ILE A 132 -41.84 5.93 -14.66
N VAL A 133 -43.06 6.32 -14.25
CA VAL A 133 -43.37 7.74 -13.97
C VAL A 133 -42.49 8.28 -12.84
N PHE A 134 -42.26 7.49 -11.79
CA PHE A 134 -41.40 7.87 -10.67
C PHE A 134 -39.92 7.99 -11.07
N VAL A 135 -39.36 7.04 -11.83
CA VAL A 135 -37.97 7.09 -12.33
C VAL A 135 -37.77 8.28 -13.28
N ILE A 136 -38.72 8.56 -14.17
CA ILE A 136 -38.65 9.73 -15.05
C ILE A 136 -38.72 11.03 -14.24
N GLY A 137 -39.62 11.12 -13.26
CA GLY A 137 -39.71 12.27 -12.35
C GLY A 137 -38.43 12.50 -11.54
N TRP A 138 -37.86 11.43 -10.99
CA TRP A 138 -36.57 11.43 -10.29
C TRP A 138 -35.44 11.94 -11.20
N THR A 139 -35.33 11.38 -12.41
CA THR A 139 -34.29 11.75 -13.39
C THR A 139 -34.38 13.23 -13.75
N ILE A 140 -35.59 13.72 -14.05
CA ILE A 140 -35.83 15.14 -14.37
C ILE A 140 -35.46 16.03 -13.17
N SER A 141 -35.93 15.68 -11.97
CA SER A 141 -35.70 16.46 -10.76
C SER A 141 -34.21 16.60 -10.43
N PHE A 142 -33.47 15.49 -10.40
CA PHE A 142 -32.03 15.51 -10.09
C PHE A 142 -31.20 16.11 -11.23
N THR A 143 -31.56 15.92 -12.50
CA THR A 143 -30.89 16.61 -13.62
C THR A 143 -30.99 18.13 -13.49
N PHE A 144 -32.18 18.66 -13.16
CA PHE A 144 -32.34 20.10 -12.95
C PHE A 144 -31.67 20.60 -11.65
N ALA A 145 -31.63 19.77 -10.59
CA ALA A 145 -30.91 20.11 -9.37
C ALA A 145 -29.39 20.20 -9.61
N CYS A 146 -28.79 19.24 -10.34
CA CYS A 146 -27.38 19.33 -10.77
C CYS A 146 -27.15 20.58 -11.66
N LEU A 147 -28.03 20.83 -12.64
CA LEU A 147 -27.90 21.96 -13.56
C LEU A 147 -27.96 23.32 -12.88
N PHE A 148 -28.73 23.44 -11.79
CA PHE A 148 -28.95 24.69 -11.05
C PHE A 148 -28.34 24.68 -9.64
N GLN A 149 -27.33 23.84 -9.39
CA GLN A 149 -26.70 23.71 -8.07
C GLN A 149 -26.03 25.02 -7.57
N CYS A 150 -25.62 25.89 -8.49
CA CYS A 150 -25.00 27.20 -8.23
C CYS A 150 -25.63 28.30 -9.08
N TYR A 151 -25.69 29.52 -8.54
CA TYR A 151 -26.09 30.72 -9.27
C TYR A 151 -24.96 31.77 -9.29
N PRO A 152 -24.57 32.29 -10.48
CA PRO A 152 -25.03 31.92 -11.82
C PRO A 152 -24.45 30.58 -12.33
N VAL A 153 -25.18 29.92 -13.23
CA VAL A 153 -24.86 28.58 -13.82
C VAL A 153 -23.54 28.56 -14.61
N THR A 154 -22.94 29.72 -14.89
CA THR A 154 -21.77 29.88 -15.76
C THR A 154 -20.42 29.67 -15.06
N ALA A 155 -20.37 29.48 -13.74
CA ALA A 155 -19.14 29.28 -12.98
C ALA A 155 -18.99 27.81 -12.55
N LEU A 156 -18.30 27.02 -13.39
CA LEU A 156 -18.05 25.59 -13.20
C LEU A 156 -16.92 25.30 -12.19
N VAL A 157 -16.78 26.11 -11.13
CA VAL A 157 -15.80 25.92 -10.06
C VAL A 157 -16.48 26.34 -8.75
N GLU A 158 -16.75 25.36 -7.88
CA GLU A 158 -17.87 25.46 -6.92
C GLU A 158 -17.65 26.42 -5.73
N PHE A 159 -16.40 26.74 -5.37
CA PHE A 159 -16.10 27.46 -4.12
C PHE A 159 -15.45 28.86 -4.24
N PHE A 160 -14.73 29.15 -5.32
CA PHE A 160 -13.69 30.20 -5.26
C PHE A 160 -14.08 31.59 -5.79
N TYR A 161 -15.31 31.74 -6.31
CA TYR A 161 -15.78 32.97 -6.94
C TYR A 161 -16.99 33.62 -6.24
N GLY A 162 -17.25 33.29 -4.97
CA GLY A 162 -18.29 33.94 -4.14
C GLY A 162 -19.74 33.67 -4.59
N ASN A 163 -19.96 32.58 -5.33
CA ASN A 163 -21.28 32.19 -5.84
C ASN A 163 -22.20 31.67 -4.73
N LYS A 164 -23.52 31.70 -4.97
CA LYS A 164 -24.49 31.05 -4.09
C LYS A 164 -24.79 29.66 -4.62
N CYS A 165 -24.21 28.65 -3.96
CA CYS A 165 -24.43 27.23 -4.24
C CYS A 165 -25.27 26.56 -3.14
N ILE A 166 -25.91 25.44 -3.49
CA ILE A 166 -26.44 24.49 -2.50
C ILE A 166 -25.27 23.76 -1.82
N ASN A 167 -25.53 23.11 -0.67
CA ASN A 167 -24.54 22.19 -0.09
C ASN A 167 -24.42 20.95 -0.99
N THR A 168 -23.32 20.87 -1.75
CA THR A 168 -23.09 19.84 -2.78
C THR A 168 -22.89 18.46 -2.16
N LEU A 169 -22.19 18.36 -1.03
CA LEU A 169 -21.96 17.11 -0.28
C LEU A 169 -23.28 16.46 0.16
N VAL A 170 -24.15 17.23 0.82
CA VAL A 170 -25.50 16.77 1.23
C VAL A 170 -26.36 16.44 0.01
N PHE A 171 -26.28 17.25 -1.06
CA PHE A 171 -27.02 17.01 -2.29
C PHE A 171 -26.66 15.68 -2.96
N TYR A 172 -25.36 15.39 -3.15
CA TYR A 172 -24.90 14.15 -3.77
C TYR A 172 -25.17 12.92 -2.90
N ASN A 173 -25.07 13.04 -1.56
CA ASN A 173 -25.49 11.98 -0.64
C ASN A 173 -26.99 11.64 -0.78
N VAL A 174 -27.87 12.64 -0.90
CA VAL A 174 -29.31 12.43 -1.14
C VAL A 174 -29.59 11.85 -2.53
N LEU A 175 -28.89 12.32 -3.56
CA LEU A 175 -28.96 11.77 -4.92
C LEU A 175 -28.59 10.28 -4.90
N SER A 176 -27.43 9.93 -4.33
CA SER A 176 -26.92 8.55 -4.27
C SER A 176 -27.81 7.64 -3.42
N GLY A 177 -28.26 8.08 -2.25
CA GLY A 177 -29.15 7.30 -1.38
C GLY A 177 -30.52 7.02 -2.01
N SER A 178 -31.10 8.01 -2.70
CA SER A 178 -32.37 7.80 -3.42
C SER A 178 -32.23 6.90 -4.65
N ASP A 179 -31.06 6.87 -5.27
CA ASP A 179 -30.76 6.01 -6.41
C ASP A 179 -30.59 4.53 -6.01
N VAL A 180 -29.90 4.26 -4.90
CA VAL A 180 -29.83 2.92 -4.26
C VAL A 180 -31.24 2.40 -3.96
N ALA A 181 -32.11 3.24 -3.40
CA ALA A 181 -33.49 2.86 -3.09
C ALA A 181 -34.28 2.49 -4.36
N LEU A 182 -34.04 3.19 -5.48
CA LEU A 182 -34.63 2.86 -6.78
C LEU A 182 -34.19 1.49 -7.29
N ASP A 183 -32.90 1.16 -7.22
CA ASP A 183 -32.40 -0.15 -7.70
C ASP A 183 -32.97 -1.32 -6.88
N VAL A 184 -33.01 -1.18 -5.55
CA VAL A 184 -33.64 -2.16 -4.66
C VAL A 184 -35.11 -2.40 -5.05
N VAL A 185 -35.87 -1.33 -5.29
CA VAL A 185 -37.27 -1.44 -5.75
C VAL A 185 -37.37 -2.15 -7.10
N ILE A 186 -36.53 -1.79 -8.08
CA ILE A 186 -36.56 -2.37 -9.43
C ILE A 186 -36.23 -3.86 -9.42
N ILE A 187 -35.26 -4.29 -8.61
CA ILE A 187 -34.85 -5.71 -8.53
C ILE A 187 -35.86 -6.56 -7.75
N ILE A 188 -36.50 -6.02 -6.71
CA ILE A 188 -37.55 -6.73 -5.98
C ILE A 188 -38.80 -6.94 -6.84
N LEU A 189 -39.13 -5.96 -7.70
CA LEU A 189 -40.38 -5.89 -8.44
C LEU A 189 -40.79 -7.20 -9.17
N PRO A 190 -39.95 -7.86 -9.99
CA PRO A 190 -40.34 -9.10 -10.66
C PRO A 190 -40.24 -10.38 -9.82
N ILE A 191 -39.77 -10.34 -8.55
CA ILE A 191 -39.62 -11.55 -7.71
C ILE A 191 -40.97 -12.22 -7.44
N ALA A 192 -41.98 -11.46 -6.99
CA ALA A 192 -43.27 -12.04 -6.61
C ALA A 192 -44.02 -12.70 -7.79
N PRO A 193 -44.12 -12.08 -9.00
CA PRO A 193 -44.67 -12.76 -10.17
C PRO A 193 -43.88 -14.02 -10.57
N VAL A 194 -42.55 -13.96 -10.51
CA VAL A 194 -41.68 -15.12 -10.81
C VAL A 194 -41.98 -16.31 -9.91
N LEU A 195 -42.04 -16.10 -8.59
CA LEU A 195 -42.24 -17.17 -7.63
C LEU A 195 -43.65 -17.79 -7.72
N SER A 196 -44.63 -17.07 -8.28
CA SER A 196 -45.97 -17.58 -8.51
C SER A 196 -46.10 -18.56 -9.69
N ILE A 197 -45.06 -18.68 -10.54
CA ILE A 197 -45.08 -19.51 -11.75
C ILE A 197 -44.36 -20.84 -11.51
N GLN A 198 -45.05 -21.97 -11.73
CA GLN A 198 -44.47 -23.31 -11.66
C GLN A 198 -43.47 -23.53 -12.82
N MET A 199 -42.20 -23.20 -12.59
CA MET A 199 -41.12 -23.33 -13.58
C MET A 199 -40.27 -24.59 -13.38
N SER A 200 -39.78 -25.16 -14.49
CA SER A 200 -38.78 -26.24 -14.45
C SER A 200 -37.45 -25.75 -13.86
N LEU A 201 -36.67 -26.65 -13.24
CA LEU A 201 -35.43 -26.29 -12.53
C LEU A 201 -34.45 -25.45 -13.38
N ARG A 202 -34.34 -25.74 -14.68
CA ARG A 202 -33.49 -24.97 -15.62
C ARG A 202 -33.98 -23.54 -15.86
N GLN A 203 -35.29 -23.31 -15.86
CA GLN A 203 -35.87 -21.97 -15.95
C GLN A 203 -35.69 -21.23 -14.63
N ARG A 204 -35.91 -21.91 -13.50
CA ARG A 204 -35.70 -21.36 -12.15
C ARG A 204 -34.26 -20.89 -11.93
N LEU A 205 -33.27 -21.66 -12.36
CA LEU A 205 -31.84 -21.27 -12.29
C LEU A 205 -31.50 -20.06 -13.19
N ALA A 206 -32.01 -20.01 -14.43
CA ALA A 206 -31.78 -18.87 -15.31
C ALA A 206 -32.40 -17.57 -14.77
N VAL A 207 -33.55 -17.70 -14.10
CA VAL A 207 -34.22 -16.60 -13.40
C VAL A 207 -33.43 -16.19 -12.15
N LEU A 208 -32.95 -17.13 -11.33
CA LEU A 208 -32.12 -16.84 -10.16
C LEU A 208 -30.82 -16.10 -10.55
N GLY A 209 -30.17 -16.52 -11.64
CA GLY A 209 -28.98 -15.86 -12.17
C GLY A 209 -29.22 -14.42 -12.65
N MET A 210 -30.42 -14.12 -13.18
CA MET A 210 -30.82 -12.76 -13.52
C MET A 210 -30.97 -11.87 -12.27
N PHE A 211 -31.44 -12.43 -11.14
CA PHE A 211 -31.56 -11.71 -9.88
C PHE A 211 -30.22 -11.50 -9.17
N LEU A 212 -29.36 -12.53 -9.13
CA LEU A 212 -28.00 -12.41 -8.59
C LEU A 212 -27.20 -11.31 -9.30
N LEU A 213 -27.33 -11.22 -10.63
CA LEU A 213 -26.69 -10.16 -11.39
C LEU A 213 -27.29 -8.78 -11.12
N GLY A 214 -28.62 -8.69 -10.94
CA GLY A 214 -29.26 -7.45 -10.48
C GLY A 214 -28.69 -6.97 -9.14
N GLY A 215 -28.42 -7.89 -8.21
CA GLY A 215 -27.76 -7.58 -6.94
C GLY A 215 -26.40 -6.88 -7.09
N LEU A 216 -25.64 -7.14 -8.16
CA LEU A 216 -24.39 -6.44 -8.44
C LEU A 216 -24.62 -4.94 -8.74
N ALA A 217 -25.70 -4.58 -9.43
CA ALA A 217 -26.01 -3.17 -9.68
C ALA A 217 -26.26 -2.43 -8.35
N VAL A 218 -27.06 -3.00 -7.43
CA VAL A 218 -27.27 -2.43 -6.08
C VAL A 218 -25.96 -2.37 -5.29
N ALA A 219 -25.10 -3.39 -5.37
CA ALA A 219 -23.80 -3.37 -4.70
C ALA A 219 -22.92 -2.22 -5.21
N CYS A 220 -22.86 -1.98 -6.52
CA CYS A 220 -22.17 -0.83 -7.09
C CYS A 220 -22.79 0.52 -6.66
N SER A 221 -24.12 0.63 -6.60
CA SER A 221 -24.80 1.83 -6.13
C SER A 221 -24.53 2.12 -4.64
N ILE A 222 -24.45 1.08 -3.81
CA ILE A 222 -24.06 1.19 -2.39
C ILE A 222 -22.59 1.59 -2.27
N ALA A 223 -21.69 0.98 -3.04
CA ALA A 223 -20.27 1.35 -3.04
C ALA A 223 -20.07 2.82 -3.42
N ARG A 224 -20.81 3.32 -4.43
CA ARG A 224 -20.82 4.76 -4.78
C ARG A 224 -21.29 5.64 -3.62
N LEU A 225 -22.37 5.26 -2.92
CA LEU A 225 -22.86 6.00 -1.76
C LEU A 225 -21.81 6.03 -0.63
N VAL A 226 -21.15 4.91 -0.35
CA VAL A 226 -20.05 4.84 0.64
C VAL A 226 -18.91 5.76 0.22
N SER A 227 -18.49 5.76 -1.05
CA SER A 227 -17.46 6.69 -1.53
C SER A 227 -17.86 8.16 -1.42
N PHE A 228 -19.13 8.54 -1.61
CA PHE A 228 -19.57 9.91 -1.36
C PHE A 228 -19.49 10.29 0.12
N VAL A 229 -19.86 9.39 1.04
CA VAL A 229 -19.77 9.62 2.49
C VAL A 229 -18.31 9.67 2.98
N GLU A 230 -17.43 8.78 2.49
CA GLU A 230 -15.99 8.83 2.78
C GLU A 230 -15.36 10.13 2.25
N CYS A 231 -15.75 10.56 1.05
CA CYS A 231 -15.28 11.81 0.45
C CYS A 231 -15.71 13.04 1.26
N ASP A 232 -16.95 13.08 1.77
CA ASP A 232 -17.47 14.12 2.68
C ASP A 232 -16.58 14.25 3.94
N HIS A 233 -16.31 13.13 4.63
CA HIS A 233 -15.42 13.13 5.81
C HIS A 233 -13.97 13.50 5.48
N THR A 234 -13.46 13.11 4.31
CA THR A 234 -12.05 13.31 3.94
C THR A 234 -11.77 14.73 3.45
N LEU A 235 -12.64 15.32 2.63
CA LEU A 235 -12.46 16.69 2.11
C LEU A 235 -12.58 17.76 3.21
N VAL A 236 -13.29 17.49 4.31
CA VAL A 236 -13.31 18.38 5.49
C VAL A 236 -11.93 18.50 6.15
N THR A 237 -11.11 17.45 6.09
CA THR A 237 -9.74 17.44 6.68
C THR A 237 -8.65 17.76 5.65
N HIS A 238 -8.85 17.39 4.38
CA HIS A 238 -7.90 17.54 3.28
C HIS A 238 -8.49 18.43 2.16
N TYR A 239 -8.93 19.64 2.54
CA TYR A 239 -9.61 20.59 1.63
C TYR A 239 -8.74 21.11 0.48
N ASN A 240 -7.44 20.85 0.52
CA ASN A 240 -6.46 21.31 -0.47
C ASN A 240 -6.16 20.28 -1.58
N ASP A 241 -6.82 19.11 -1.59
CA ASP A 241 -6.58 18.05 -2.57
C ASP A 241 -7.86 17.35 -3.05
N GLU A 242 -8.62 18.03 -3.92
CA GLU A 242 -9.88 17.47 -4.40
C GLU A 242 -9.66 16.36 -5.45
N THR A 243 -8.61 16.47 -6.29
CA THR A 243 -8.39 15.56 -7.44
C THR A 243 -7.98 14.15 -7.07
N TYR A 244 -7.36 13.96 -5.88
CA TYR A 244 -7.02 12.64 -5.37
C TYR A 244 -8.20 12.03 -4.59
N TYR A 245 -8.77 12.73 -3.60
CA TYR A 245 -9.79 12.16 -2.70
C TYR A 245 -11.17 11.95 -3.35
N THR A 246 -11.47 12.62 -4.46
CA THR A 246 -12.71 12.36 -5.24
C THR A 246 -12.57 11.20 -6.24
N SER A 247 -11.38 10.62 -6.44
CA SER A 247 -11.13 9.59 -7.45
C SER A 247 -12.03 8.35 -7.32
N GLY A 248 -12.32 7.90 -6.09
CA GLY A 248 -13.24 6.80 -5.83
C GLY A 248 -14.68 7.09 -6.27
N VAL A 249 -15.16 8.31 -6.04
CA VAL A 249 -16.51 8.76 -6.48
C VAL A 249 -16.63 8.69 -8.00
N PHE A 250 -15.58 9.10 -8.73
CA PHE A 250 -15.53 8.97 -10.19
C PHE A 250 -15.61 7.51 -10.64
N ILE A 251 -14.75 6.62 -10.14
CA ILE A 251 -14.77 5.19 -10.50
C ILE A 251 -16.15 4.58 -10.27
N TRP A 252 -16.70 4.70 -9.06
CA TRP A 252 -17.95 4.02 -8.72
C TRP A 252 -19.14 4.56 -9.52
N THR A 253 -19.14 5.84 -9.91
CA THR A 253 -20.14 6.40 -10.82
C THR A 253 -20.04 5.82 -12.24
N VAL A 254 -18.84 5.55 -12.75
CA VAL A 254 -18.66 4.89 -14.06
C VAL A 254 -19.03 3.41 -13.99
N VAL A 255 -18.59 2.71 -12.93
CA VAL A 255 -18.84 1.27 -12.70
C VAL A 255 -20.33 0.98 -12.55
N GLU A 256 -21.04 1.72 -11.70
CA GLU A 256 -22.48 1.56 -11.47
C GLU A 256 -23.28 1.67 -12.77
N LEU A 257 -23.04 2.71 -13.57
CA LEU A 257 -23.73 2.92 -14.84
C LEU A 257 -23.42 1.81 -15.87
N ALA A 258 -22.16 1.38 -15.96
CA ALA A 258 -21.76 0.28 -16.85
C ALA A 258 -22.41 -1.07 -16.44
N VAL A 259 -22.39 -1.40 -15.15
CA VAL A 259 -22.99 -2.62 -14.58
C VAL A 259 -24.52 -2.59 -14.74
N ALA A 260 -25.17 -1.45 -14.50
CA ALA A 260 -26.62 -1.31 -14.71
C ALA A 260 -27.01 -1.60 -16.17
N ILE A 261 -26.24 -1.13 -17.16
CA ILE A 261 -26.48 -1.40 -18.58
C ILE A 261 -26.28 -2.89 -18.91
N MET A 262 -25.23 -3.51 -18.39
CA MET A 262 -25.00 -4.95 -18.54
C MET A 262 -26.17 -5.77 -17.96
N CYS A 263 -26.65 -5.39 -16.77
CA CYS A 263 -27.79 -6.01 -16.11
C CYS A 263 -29.10 -5.85 -16.90
N ALA A 264 -29.36 -4.65 -17.46
CA ALA A 264 -30.52 -4.40 -18.30
C ALA A 264 -30.51 -5.24 -19.60
N CYS A 265 -29.32 -5.56 -20.14
CA CYS A 265 -29.16 -6.34 -21.37
C CYS A 265 -29.26 -7.86 -21.17
N MET A 266 -28.74 -8.39 -20.06
CA MET A 266 -28.61 -9.83 -19.79
C MET A 266 -29.87 -10.70 -20.02
N PRO A 267 -31.10 -10.30 -19.62
CA PRO A 267 -32.29 -11.14 -19.82
C PRO A 267 -32.61 -11.41 -21.30
N THR A 268 -32.13 -10.56 -22.21
CA THR A 268 -32.36 -10.69 -23.66
C THR A 268 -31.40 -11.66 -24.36
N LEU A 269 -30.27 -12.00 -23.73
CA LEU A 269 -29.17 -12.75 -24.36
C LEU A 269 -29.43 -14.27 -24.49
N ARG A 270 -30.48 -14.78 -23.82
CA ARG A 270 -30.86 -16.21 -23.79
C ARG A 270 -30.81 -16.94 -25.14
N PRO A 271 -31.23 -16.36 -26.29
CA PRO A 271 -31.20 -17.06 -27.58
C PRO A 271 -29.79 -17.41 -28.08
N LEU A 272 -28.78 -16.58 -27.78
CA LEU A 272 -27.39 -16.76 -28.24
C LEU A 272 -26.81 -18.08 -27.71
N PHE A 273 -26.98 -18.33 -26.41
CA PHE A 273 -26.52 -19.55 -25.74
C PHE A 273 -27.18 -20.84 -26.30
N VAL A 274 -28.43 -20.75 -26.77
CA VAL A 274 -29.14 -21.88 -27.39
C VAL A 274 -28.65 -22.14 -28.81
N PHE A 275 -28.35 -21.08 -29.57
CA PHE A 275 -27.85 -21.19 -30.95
C PHE A 275 -26.43 -21.77 -31.00
N GLN A 276 -25.51 -21.27 -30.17
CA GLN A 276 -24.14 -21.80 -30.07
C GLN A 276 -24.12 -23.28 -29.71
N ARG A 277 -24.96 -23.72 -28.76
CA ARG A 277 -25.06 -25.12 -28.36
C ARG A 277 -25.58 -26.05 -29.46
N LYS A 278 -26.48 -25.58 -30.34
CA LYS A 278 -26.90 -26.35 -31.52
C LYS A 278 -25.80 -26.48 -32.57
N LYS A 279 -24.98 -25.43 -32.76
CA LYS A 279 -23.84 -25.50 -33.68
C LYS A 279 -22.75 -26.45 -33.15
N ALA A 280 -22.37 -26.32 -31.88
CA ALA A 280 -21.38 -27.20 -31.24
C ALA A 280 -21.80 -28.68 -31.19
N LEU A 281 -23.10 -28.99 -31.19
CA LEU A 281 -23.63 -30.36 -31.32
C LEU A 281 -23.74 -30.85 -32.77
N SER A 282 -23.65 -29.95 -33.76
CA SER A 282 -23.67 -30.28 -35.19
C SER A 282 -22.29 -30.55 -35.77
N ASP A 283 -21.23 -30.04 -35.15
CA ASP A 283 -19.84 -30.18 -35.60
C ASP A 283 -19.13 -31.42 -35.01
N TYR A 284 -19.89 -32.35 -34.38
CA TYR A 284 -19.35 -33.62 -33.88
C TYR A 284 -19.42 -34.70 -34.98
N PRO A 285 -18.30 -35.32 -35.41
CA PRO A 285 -18.33 -36.34 -36.45
C PRO A 285 -19.03 -37.60 -35.94
N SER A 286 -20.11 -38.01 -36.60
CA SER A 286 -20.88 -39.20 -36.27
C SER A 286 -20.19 -40.46 -36.79
N ASP A 287 -19.07 -40.85 -36.20
CA ASP A 287 -18.33 -42.05 -36.57
C ASP A 287 -18.97 -43.30 -35.93
N TYR A 288 -20.06 -43.78 -36.53
CA TYR A 288 -20.65 -45.08 -36.22
C TYR A 288 -20.84 -45.91 -37.50
N ARG A 289 -19.94 -46.89 -37.66
CA ARG A 289 -19.88 -47.79 -38.82
C ARG A 289 -21.17 -48.60 -38.97
N SER A 290 -21.75 -48.56 -40.17
CA SER A 290 -22.80 -49.48 -40.59
C SER A 290 -22.24 -50.90 -40.74
N HIS A 291 -22.69 -51.85 -39.92
CA HIS A 291 -22.46 -53.28 -40.18
C HIS A 291 -23.54 -53.85 -41.12
N PRO A 292 -23.16 -54.59 -42.18
CA PRO A 292 -24.14 -55.18 -43.11
C PRO A 292 -24.78 -56.44 -42.51
N SER A 293 -26.09 -56.40 -42.29
CA SER A 293 -26.85 -57.56 -41.82
C SER A 293 -26.93 -58.65 -42.91
N ARG A 294 -26.42 -59.85 -42.59
CA ARG A 294 -26.52 -61.05 -43.45
C ARG A 294 -27.98 -61.37 -43.81
N ARG A 295 -28.21 -61.70 -45.08
CA ARG A 295 -29.43 -62.41 -45.53
C ARG A 295 -29.54 -63.76 -44.79
N SER A 296 -30.68 -63.99 -44.15
CA SER A 296 -31.22 -65.33 -43.90
C SER A 296 -32.65 -65.38 -44.41
N ARG A 297 -33.05 -66.53 -44.95
CA ARG A 297 -34.28 -66.72 -45.75
C ARG A 297 -35.05 -67.88 -45.14
N TYR A 298 -36.12 -67.65 -44.36
CA TYR A 298 -37.01 -68.73 -43.92
C TYR A 298 -38.50 -68.34 -43.81
N HIS A 299 -39.31 -69.26 -44.31
CA HIS A 299 -40.76 -69.50 -44.33
C HIS A 299 -41.86 -68.53 -43.82
N ARG A 300 -42.81 -68.34 -44.75
CA ARG A 300 -44.28 -68.10 -44.68
C ARG A 300 -45.06 -69.05 -43.74
N SER A 301 -45.97 -68.51 -42.90
CA SER A 301 -47.39 -68.94 -42.69
C SER A 301 -48.14 -67.86 -41.84
N THR A 302 -49.32 -67.32 -42.21
CA THR A 302 -50.74 -67.74 -42.00
C THR A 302 -51.47 -67.11 -40.80
N GLY A 303 -52.70 -66.62 -41.03
CA GLY A 303 -53.74 -66.28 -40.02
C GLY A 303 -53.80 -64.77 -39.68
N THR A 304 -54.92 -64.04 -39.71
CA THR A 304 -56.30 -64.21 -39.16
C THR A 304 -56.32 -64.26 -37.63
N THR A 305 -57.18 -63.54 -36.90
CA THR A 305 -58.23 -62.51 -37.18
C THR A 305 -58.55 -61.82 -35.83
N ASP A 306 -59.53 -60.91 -35.78
CA ASP A 306 -60.32 -60.54 -34.58
C ASP A 306 -59.58 -59.74 -33.46
N ASP A 307 -60.20 -58.82 -32.70
CA ASP A 307 -61.54 -58.25 -32.85
C ASP A 307 -61.65 -56.82 -32.28
N LEU A 308 -62.60 -56.09 -32.88
CA LEU A 308 -63.51 -55.08 -32.34
C LEU A 308 -63.40 -54.61 -30.87
N GLU A 309 -63.46 -53.28 -30.66
CA GLU A 309 -64.68 -52.62 -30.15
C GLU A 309 -64.69 -51.08 -30.35
N ILE A 310 -65.83 -50.55 -30.82
CA ILE A 310 -66.20 -49.13 -30.86
C ILE A 310 -67.69 -49.06 -30.50
N PRO A 311 -68.11 -48.26 -29.50
CA PRO A 311 -69.19 -47.30 -29.72
C PRO A 311 -68.90 -45.90 -29.09
N VAL A 312 -69.23 -44.70 -29.61
CA VAL A 312 -70.28 -44.14 -30.49
C VAL A 312 -71.17 -43.12 -29.73
N LEU A 313 -71.30 -41.90 -30.32
CA LEU A 313 -72.26 -40.77 -30.14
C LEU A 313 -71.82 -39.55 -29.29
N ALA A 314 -72.17 -38.28 -29.61
CA ALA A 314 -72.92 -37.64 -30.73
C ALA A 314 -72.39 -36.20 -30.97
N SER A 315 -72.14 -35.71 -32.20
CA SER A 315 -73.06 -35.11 -33.22
C SER A 315 -73.57 -33.67 -32.97
N ARG A 316 -73.00 -32.69 -33.72
CA ARG A 316 -73.62 -31.60 -34.55
C ARG A 316 -72.61 -30.45 -34.78
N ASN A 317 -72.14 -30.21 -36.02
CA ASN A 317 -72.65 -29.24 -37.05
C ASN A 317 -72.48 -27.74 -36.66
N THR A 318 -72.04 -26.81 -37.53
CA THR A 318 -72.05 -26.73 -39.02
C THR A 318 -71.05 -25.70 -39.60
N GLY A 319 -70.65 -25.87 -40.88
CA GLY A 319 -70.04 -24.85 -41.78
C GLY A 319 -68.50 -24.81 -41.80
N GLY A 320 -67.75 -24.85 -42.92
CA GLY A 320 -68.02 -24.67 -44.36
C GLY A 320 -67.12 -23.52 -44.91
N VAL A 321 -66.53 -23.50 -46.13
CA VAL A 321 -66.50 -24.32 -47.36
C VAL A 321 -65.24 -23.94 -48.21
N GLN A 322 -64.71 -24.88 -49.04
CA GLN A 322 -63.81 -24.77 -50.25
C GLN A 322 -62.76 -23.63 -50.38
N ILE A 323 -61.46 -23.88 -50.65
CA ILE A 323 -60.77 -24.43 -51.86
C ILE A 323 -60.87 -23.55 -53.13
N HIS A 324 -59.76 -22.92 -53.52
CA HIS A 324 -59.30 -22.96 -54.92
C HIS A 324 -57.79 -22.74 -55.11
N ILE A 325 -57.23 -23.38 -56.14
CA ILE A 325 -55.86 -23.23 -56.63
C ILE A 325 -55.94 -22.50 -57.98
N GLN A 326 -55.01 -21.60 -58.29
CA GLN A 326 -54.77 -21.22 -59.68
C GLN A 326 -53.30 -20.92 -59.95
N ARG A 327 -52.88 -21.24 -61.18
CA ARG A 327 -51.50 -21.21 -61.69
C ARG A 327 -51.58 -20.61 -63.09
N SER A 328 -50.82 -19.57 -63.39
CA SER A 328 -50.61 -19.13 -64.78
C SER A 328 -49.25 -18.47 -64.98
N SER A 329 -48.68 -18.76 -66.14
CA SER A 329 -47.39 -18.32 -66.66
C SER A 329 -47.50 -17.10 -67.56
N SER A 330 -46.43 -16.33 -67.69
CA SER A 330 -46.02 -15.70 -68.95
C SER A 330 -44.56 -15.25 -68.91
N VAL A 331 -43.96 -15.13 -70.09
CA VAL A 331 -42.55 -14.81 -70.39
C VAL A 331 -42.55 -13.59 -71.31
N GLU A 332 -41.56 -12.70 -71.22
CA GLU A 332 -40.98 -12.00 -72.39
C GLU A 332 -39.66 -11.27 -72.05
N GLU A 333 -38.90 -10.89 -73.09
CA GLU A 333 -37.45 -10.58 -73.09
C GLU A 333 -37.12 -9.10 -73.45
N HIS A 334 -35.82 -8.84 -73.70
CA HIS A 334 -35.17 -7.68 -74.34
C HIS A 334 -34.75 -6.53 -73.38
N GLU A 335 -33.60 -5.85 -73.53
CA GLU A 335 -32.48 -5.94 -74.50
C GLU A 335 -31.16 -5.34 -73.92
N HIS A 336 -30.00 -5.63 -74.53
CA HIS A 336 -28.66 -5.06 -74.24
C HIS A 336 -28.20 -4.12 -75.39
N PRO A 337 -27.37 -3.09 -75.14
CA PRO A 337 -25.90 -3.15 -75.42
C PRO A 337 -25.03 -2.26 -74.48
N THR A 338 -23.70 -2.02 -74.58
CA THR A 338 -22.45 -2.79 -74.87
C THR A 338 -21.25 -2.01 -74.22
N ASP A 339 -20.00 -2.26 -74.67
CA ASP A 339 -18.75 -1.44 -74.56
C ASP A 339 -18.09 -1.27 -73.16
N GLY A 340 -16.80 -1.62 -72.92
CA GLY A 340 -15.78 -2.34 -73.71
C GLY A 340 -14.50 -2.59 -72.86
N VAL A 341 -13.78 -3.73 -73.03
CA VAL A 341 -12.45 -3.85 -73.72
C VAL A 341 -11.28 -3.19 -72.94
N ILE A 342 -10.14 -3.81 -72.55
CA ILE A 342 -9.42 -5.11 -72.81
C ILE A 342 -8.59 -5.45 -71.51
N LEU A 343 -8.46 -6.68 -70.97
CA LEU A 343 -7.71 -7.91 -71.34
C LEU A 343 -6.16 -7.90 -71.22
N VAL A 344 -5.59 -8.58 -70.19
CA VAL A 344 -4.31 -9.37 -70.27
C VAL A 344 -4.38 -10.54 -69.28
N GLN A 345 -4.03 -11.76 -69.72
CA GLN A 345 -3.81 -12.93 -68.86
C GLN A 345 -2.32 -13.07 -68.50
N HIS A 346 -1.99 -13.57 -67.31
CA HIS A 346 -1.16 -14.78 -67.24
C HIS A 346 -1.30 -15.54 -65.90
N SER A 347 -0.98 -16.83 -65.98
CA SER A 347 -1.16 -17.89 -64.99
C SER A 347 -0.16 -17.90 -63.83
N THR A 348 -0.61 -18.34 -62.65
CA THR A 348 0.10 -19.39 -61.88
C THR A 348 -0.87 -20.10 -60.93
N THR A 349 -0.69 -21.41 -60.75
CA THR A 349 -1.52 -22.29 -59.89
C THR A 349 -0.70 -22.84 -58.72
N TRP A 350 -1.38 -23.56 -57.81
CA TRP A 350 -0.87 -24.22 -56.59
C TRP A 350 -0.69 -23.28 -55.37
N SER A 351 -1.02 -23.66 -54.13
CA SER A 351 -1.49 -24.96 -53.58
C SER A 351 -2.35 -24.76 -52.31
N ASP A 352 -3.05 -25.81 -51.88
CA ASP A 352 -3.76 -25.87 -50.58
C ASP A 352 -2.81 -25.69 -49.37
N THR A 353 -2.82 -24.52 -48.74
CA THR A 353 -2.56 -24.33 -47.29
C THR A 353 -2.87 -22.89 -46.87
N ASP A 354 -4.13 -22.58 -46.52
CA ASP A 354 -4.47 -21.41 -45.67
C ASP A 354 -5.94 -21.43 -45.14
N CYS A 355 -6.38 -22.59 -44.63
CA CYS A 355 -7.66 -22.72 -43.91
C CYS A 355 -7.45 -23.03 -42.41
N LEU A 356 -6.49 -22.36 -41.78
CA LEU A 356 -6.08 -22.58 -40.38
C LEU A 356 -5.92 -21.30 -39.55
N ASP A 357 -6.71 -20.24 -39.83
CA ASP A 357 -6.76 -19.03 -38.99
C ASP A 357 -8.19 -18.50 -38.70
N ARG A 358 -9.12 -19.41 -38.38
CA ARG A 358 -10.45 -19.05 -37.85
C ARG A 358 -10.72 -19.46 -36.41
N ASP A 359 -9.98 -20.42 -35.86
CA ASP A 359 -10.23 -20.91 -34.50
C ASP A 359 -9.54 -20.05 -33.41
N LYS A 360 -8.44 -19.35 -33.75
CA LYS A 360 -7.71 -18.50 -32.79
C LYS A 360 -8.47 -17.24 -32.34
N LYS A 361 -9.46 -16.76 -33.11
CA LYS A 361 -10.27 -15.59 -32.74
C LYS A 361 -11.49 -15.91 -31.87
N VAL A 362 -11.81 -17.21 -31.67
CA VAL A 362 -12.94 -17.64 -30.82
C VAL A 362 -12.49 -17.98 -29.40
N ALA A 363 -11.26 -18.48 -29.23
CA ALA A 363 -10.68 -18.76 -27.91
C ALA A 363 -10.57 -17.49 -27.02
N ILE A 364 -10.25 -16.33 -27.61
CA ILE A 364 -10.08 -15.06 -26.89
C ILE A 364 -11.41 -14.54 -26.31
N LEU A 365 -12.56 -14.81 -26.96
CA LEU A 365 -13.88 -14.49 -26.39
C LEU A 365 -14.37 -15.49 -25.33
N GLY A 366 -13.86 -16.73 -25.33
CA GLY A 366 -14.19 -17.73 -24.31
C GLY A 366 -13.53 -17.42 -22.96
N LEU A 367 -12.28 -16.95 -22.98
CA LEU A 367 -11.51 -16.60 -21.78
C LEU A 367 -12.12 -15.40 -21.01
N ALA A 368 -12.71 -14.43 -21.71
CA ALA A 368 -13.38 -13.29 -21.09
C ALA A 368 -14.62 -13.65 -20.24
N LEU A 369 -15.23 -14.83 -20.45
CA LEU A 369 -16.36 -15.32 -19.65
C LEU A 369 -15.94 -16.20 -18.46
N VAL A 370 -14.69 -16.65 -18.41
CA VAL A 370 -14.10 -17.40 -17.29
C VAL A 370 -13.34 -16.49 -16.32
N ALA A 371 -12.93 -15.30 -16.76
CA ALA A 371 -12.28 -14.30 -15.91
C ALA A 371 -13.24 -13.53 -14.98
N ILE A 372 -14.56 -13.58 -15.22
CA ILE A 372 -15.54 -12.80 -14.42
C ILE A 372 -15.74 -13.40 -13.01
N PRO A 373 -15.88 -14.74 -12.82
CA PRO A 373 -15.95 -15.31 -11.47
C PRO A 373 -14.66 -15.18 -10.67
N THR A 374 -13.48 -15.18 -11.30
CA THR A 374 -12.19 -15.05 -10.59
C THR A 374 -11.92 -13.61 -10.16
N VAL A 375 -12.18 -12.62 -11.01
CA VAL A 375 -12.05 -11.20 -10.61
C VAL A 375 -13.11 -10.82 -9.57
N ILE A 376 -14.34 -11.36 -9.67
CA ILE A 376 -15.38 -11.11 -8.64
C ILE A 376 -15.12 -11.91 -7.35
N ALA A 377 -14.55 -13.12 -7.41
CA ALA A 377 -14.18 -13.86 -6.20
C ALA A 377 -13.04 -13.16 -5.43
N SER A 378 -11.97 -12.73 -6.12
CA SER A 378 -10.91 -11.94 -5.48
C SER A 378 -11.39 -10.57 -4.97
N ALA A 379 -12.48 -10.02 -5.50
CA ALA A 379 -13.12 -8.80 -4.98
C ALA A 379 -14.18 -9.06 -3.88
N CYS A 380 -14.54 -10.32 -3.61
CA CYS A 380 -15.59 -10.70 -2.64
C CYS A 380 -15.05 -11.47 -1.43
N THR A 381 -13.75 -11.80 -1.44
CA THR A 381 -12.96 -12.14 -0.26
C THR A 381 -11.63 -11.39 -0.33
N LEU A 382 -11.67 -10.08 -0.10
CA LEU A 382 -10.50 -9.41 0.46
C LEU A 382 -10.46 -9.86 1.93
N THR A 383 -9.68 -10.91 2.22
CA THR A 383 -9.44 -11.33 3.60
C THR A 383 -8.84 -10.13 4.32
N THR A 384 -9.52 -9.59 5.32
CA THR A 384 -8.95 -8.47 6.07
C THR A 384 -7.66 -8.91 6.75
N PHE A 385 -6.73 -7.97 6.99
CA PHE A 385 -5.50 -8.28 7.71
C PHE A 385 -5.80 -9.00 9.04
N GLU A 386 -6.84 -8.54 9.75
CA GLU A 386 -7.34 -9.13 10.99
C GLU A 386 -7.80 -10.59 10.82
N GLU A 387 -8.64 -10.89 9.84
CA GLU A 387 -9.14 -12.25 9.57
C GLU A 387 -8.00 -13.21 9.21
N CYS A 388 -7.01 -12.75 8.43
CA CYS A 388 -5.83 -13.53 8.09
C CYS A 388 -5.00 -13.82 9.33
N ILE A 389 -4.54 -12.77 10.04
CA ILE A 389 -3.55 -12.91 11.10
C ILE A 389 -4.13 -13.64 12.32
N GLN A 390 -5.40 -13.40 12.69
CA GLN A 390 -6.06 -14.13 13.79
C GLN A 390 -6.15 -15.64 13.55
N SER A 391 -6.06 -16.09 12.30
CA SER A 391 -6.09 -17.52 11.96
C SER A 391 -4.72 -18.21 12.00
N GLU A 392 -3.63 -17.43 11.92
CA GLU A 392 -2.25 -17.95 11.85
C GLU A 392 -1.42 -17.69 13.12
N LEU A 393 -1.78 -16.73 13.98
CA LEU A 393 -1.03 -16.44 15.21
C LEU A 393 -0.95 -17.63 16.17
N SER A 394 0.24 -17.80 16.75
CA SER A 394 0.51 -18.74 17.82
C SER A 394 -0.21 -18.34 19.12
N SER A 395 -0.41 -19.31 20.02
CA SER A 395 -1.14 -19.10 21.28
C SER A 395 -0.48 -18.13 22.26
N GLY A 396 0.76 -17.69 22.00
CA GLY A 396 1.47 -16.68 22.80
C GLY A 396 1.42 -15.28 22.20
N ALA A 397 1.04 -15.14 20.93
CA ALA A 397 1.00 -13.87 20.23
C ALA A 397 -0.36 -13.18 20.38
N THR A 398 -0.41 -11.86 20.21
CA THR A 398 -1.65 -11.08 20.24
C THR A 398 -1.72 -10.08 19.10
N LEU A 399 -2.96 -9.79 18.68
CA LEU A 399 -3.29 -8.67 17.81
C LEU A 399 -4.01 -7.62 18.65
N GLU A 400 -3.46 -6.40 18.71
CA GLU A 400 -4.09 -5.23 19.28
C GLU A 400 -4.54 -4.29 18.16
N THR A 401 -5.73 -3.70 18.31
CA THR A 401 -6.32 -2.76 17.33
C THR A 401 -6.45 -1.37 17.94
N ALA A 402 -6.51 -0.34 17.10
CA ALA A 402 -6.50 1.08 17.50
C ALA A 402 -7.61 1.54 18.48
N GLU A 403 -8.61 0.71 18.79
CA GLU A 403 -9.56 0.97 19.91
C GLU A 403 -8.88 0.94 21.29
N SER A 404 -7.64 0.44 21.40
CA SER A 404 -6.90 0.30 22.66
C SER A 404 -6.12 1.54 23.11
N ASN A 405 -5.86 2.53 22.23
CA ASN A 405 -4.87 3.61 22.41
C ASN A 405 -3.42 3.13 22.69
N VAL A 406 -3.10 1.85 22.49
CA VAL A 406 -1.74 1.33 22.71
C VAL A 406 -0.98 1.34 21.38
N VAL A 407 -0.14 2.36 21.19
CA VAL A 407 1.00 2.28 20.27
C VAL A 407 2.12 1.56 21.00
N ALA A 408 2.81 0.63 20.32
CA ALA A 408 3.98 -0.03 20.89
C ALA A 408 5.03 1.03 21.27
N PRO A 409 5.34 1.22 22.58
CA PRO A 409 5.78 2.53 23.09
C PRO A 409 7.13 2.98 22.51
N ARG A 410 7.12 4.14 21.86
CA ARG A 410 8.31 4.72 21.23
C ARG A 410 9.13 5.59 22.18
N TRP A 411 10.40 5.75 21.81
CA TRP A 411 11.33 6.65 22.49
C TRP A 411 10.99 8.13 22.32
N THR A 412 10.27 8.53 21.26
CA THR A 412 9.88 9.92 20.98
C THR A 412 8.49 9.97 20.37
N GLU A 413 7.68 10.92 20.85
CA GLU A 413 6.34 11.24 20.34
C GLU A 413 6.39 12.24 19.17
N TYR A 414 7.58 12.74 18.81
CA TYR A 414 7.74 13.66 17.68
C TYR A 414 7.52 12.91 16.36
N LYS A 415 6.47 13.31 15.62
CA LYS A 415 5.99 12.65 14.39
C LYS A 415 5.86 11.13 14.56
N GLU A 416 5.27 10.70 15.66
CA GLU A 416 4.93 9.30 15.89
C GLU A 416 4.01 8.76 14.77
N PRO A 417 4.30 7.59 14.16
CA PRO A 417 3.45 7.01 13.14
C PRO A 417 2.10 6.57 13.74
N VAL A 418 1.02 6.91 13.05
CA VAL A 418 -0.31 6.41 13.39
C VAL A 418 -0.51 5.05 12.71
N THR A 419 -0.71 4.00 13.49
CA THR A 419 -0.93 2.61 13.01
C THR A 419 -2.27 2.06 13.47
N GLY A 420 -2.85 1.14 12.70
CA GLY A 420 -4.13 0.51 13.03
C GLY A 420 -4.01 -0.70 13.95
N HIS A 421 -2.87 -1.40 13.83
CA HIS A 421 -2.68 -2.74 14.36
C HIS A 421 -1.29 -2.90 14.96
N VAL A 422 -1.21 -3.59 16.10
CA VAL A 422 0.05 -4.09 16.67
C VAL A 422 -0.04 -5.60 16.78
N VAL A 423 0.88 -6.31 16.13
CA VAL A 423 1.08 -7.75 16.28
C VAL A 423 2.23 -7.96 17.26
N ASN A 424 1.91 -8.32 18.50
CA ASN A 424 2.90 -8.75 19.46
C ASN A 424 3.23 -10.22 19.17
N VAL A 425 4.38 -10.49 18.58
CA VAL A 425 4.77 -11.86 18.19
C VAL A 425 5.31 -12.65 19.39
N ALA A 426 5.17 -13.98 19.38
CA ALA A 426 5.77 -14.87 20.38
C ALA A 426 6.76 -15.89 19.77
N THR A 427 6.74 -16.05 18.45
CA THR A 427 7.57 -17.00 17.69
C THR A 427 7.99 -16.39 16.34
N GLU A 428 9.03 -16.95 15.71
CA GLU A 428 9.42 -16.55 14.35
C GLU A 428 8.28 -16.79 13.33
N ALA A 429 7.43 -17.80 13.57
CA ALA A 429 6.30 -18.12 12.70
C ALA A 429 5.22 -17.01 12.70
N ASP A 430 5.03 -16.33 13.82
CA ASP A 430 4.11 -15.18 13.92
C ASP A 430 4.62 -13.99 13.07
N VAL A 431 5.94 -13.77 13.03
CA VAL A 431 6.56 -12.75 12.15
C VAL A 431 6.34 -13.10 10.68
N GLN A 432 6.52 -14.37 10.31
CA GLN A 432 6.25 -14.84 8.96
C GLN A 432 4.76 -14.70 8.57
N ALA A 433 3.85 -15.01 9.49
CA ALA A 433 2.41 -14.85 9.29
C ALA A 433 2.03 -13.37 9.12
N ALA A 434 2.55 -12.49 9.98
CA ALA A 434 2.29 -11.05 9.91
C ALA A 434 2.74 -10.46 8.56
N VAL A 435 3.93 -10.82 8.07
CA VAL A 435 4.41 -10.38 6.75
C VAL A 435 3.52 -10.90 5.62
N ARG A 436 3.17 -12.20 5.60
CA ARG A 436 2.28 -12.76 4.57
C ARG A 436 0.90 -12.09 4.57
N CYS A 437 0.25 -12.02 5.73
CA CYS A 437 -1.07 -11.43 5.86
C CYS A 437 -1.08 -9.93 5.51
N ALA A 438 -0.03 -9.19 5.85
CA ALA A 438 0.08 -7.78 5.49
C ALA A 438 0.17 -7.61 3.96
N ASN A 439 1.00 -8.42 3.30
CA ASN A 439 1.13 -8.42 1.84
C ASN A 439 -0.16 -8.84 1.13
N GLU A 440 -0.84 -9.89 1.60
CA GLU A 440 -2.11 -10.36 1.03
C GLU A 440 -3.24 -9.32 1.19
N ALA A 441 -3.26 -8.59 2.30
CA ALA A 441 -4.21 -7.50 2.55
C ALA A 441 -3.80 -6.17 1.89
N GLY A 442 -2.58 -6.05 1.35
CA GLY A 442 -2.05 -4.82 0.76
C GLY A 442 -1.79 -3.68 1.77
N VAL A 443 -1.59 -4.02 3.05
CA VAL A 443 -1.26 -3.06 4.12
C VAL A 443 0.25 -3.00 4.34
N LYS A 444 0.77 -1.83 4.71
CA LYS A 444 2.20 -1.70 5.05
C LYS A 444 2.42 -2.20 6.47
N PHE A 445 3.67 -2.52 6.77
CA PHE A 445 4.08 -2.92 8.10
C PHE A 445 5.50 -2.42 8.40
N PHE A 446 5.88 -2.42 9.68
CA PHE A 446 7.28 -2.32 10.08
C PHE A 446 7.55 -3.17 11.32
N ALA A 447 8.79 -3.61 11.50
CA ALA A 447 9.21 -4.33 12.70
C ALA A 447 9.70 -3.37 13.79
N GLN A 448 9.22 -3.56 15.02
CA GLN A 448 9.71 -2.86 16.20
C GLN A 448 10.54 -3.80 17.07
N SER A 449 11.73 -3.34 17.44
CA SER A 449 12.57 -3.91 18.50
C SER A 449 12.45 -2.99 19.73
N GLY A 450 13.50 -2.32 20.19
CA GLY A 450 13.44 -1.38 21.34
C GLY A 450 12.72 -0.04 21.12
N GLY A 451 12.09 0.22 19.97
CA GLY A 451 11.29 1.44 19.72
C GLY A 451 12.06 2.78 19.65
N ASN A 452 13.39 2.75 19.46
CA ASN A 452 14.27 3.93 19.65
C ASN A 452 14.50 4.80 18.41
N ALA A 453 14.06 4.37 17.23
CA ALA A 453 14.27 5.14 16.01
C ALA A 453 13.53 6.49 16.08
N TRP A 454 14.13 7.53 15.50
CA TRP A 454 13.62 8.92 15.59
C TRP A 454 13.54 9.66 14.25
N ALA A 455 13.95 9.03 13.15
CA ALA A 455 13.87 9.64 11.82
C ALA A 455 12.42 9.98 11.45
N THR A 456 12.21 10.88 10.49
CA THR A 456 10.89 11.31 10.01
C THR A 456 10.51 10.70 8.66
N THR A 457 11.18 9.61 8.23
CA THR A 457 10.96 8.93 6.94
C THR A 457 9.83 7.90 6.96
N TRP A 458 9.11 7.74 8.07
CA TRP A 458 8.00 6.79 8.19
C TRP A 458 6.86 7.12 7.22
N ASN A 459 6.42 6.11 6.47
CA ASN A 459 5.31 6.21 5.53
C ASN A 459 4.19 5.23 5.91
N LEU A 460 3.60 5.44 7.08
CA LEU A 460 2.60 4.58 7.72
C LEU A 460 1.29 5.36 7.98
N SER A 461 0.17 4.64 7.93
CA SER A 461 -1.20 5.14 8.10
C SER A 461 -1.98 4.28 9.10
N GLN A 462 -3.16 4.74 9.54
CA GLN A 462 -4.01 4.05 10.51
C GLN A 462 -4.56 2.67 10.04
N GLY A 463 -4.23 2.20 8.83
CA GLY A 463 -4.50 0.83 8.38
C GLY A 463 -3.26 -0.08 8.39
N ASP A 464 -2.09 0.44 8.73
CA ASP A 464 -0.81 -0.24 8.68
C ASP A 464 -0.40 -0.83 10.04
N VAL A 465 0.55 -1.77 10.02
CA VAL A 465 0.83 -2.73 11.09
C VAL A 465 2.20 -2.49 11.76
N VAL A 466 2.24 -2.48 13.10
CA VAL A 466 3.47 -2.69 13.88
C VAL A 466 3.64 -4.18 14.12
N ILE A 467 4.80 -4.76 13.81
CA ILE A 467 5.19 -6.11 14.23
C ILE A 467 6.15 -5.94 15.41
N ASP A 468 5.63 -6.02 16.64
CA ASP A 468 6.43 -5.86 17.86
C ASP A 468 7.13 -7.18 18.20
N LEU A 469 8.45 -7.18 18.05
CA LEU A 469 9.33 -8.31 18.32
C LEU A 469 9.65 -8.49 19.82
N ARG A 470 9.18 -7.61 20.72
CA ARG A 470 9.69 -7.51 22.10
C ARG A 470 9.71 -8.81 22.91
N ALA A 471 8.80 -9.75 22.67
CA ALA A 471 8.79 -11.04 23.36
C ALA A 471 9.80 -12.08 22.80
N LEU A 472 10.34 -11.84 21.60
CA LEU A 472 11.52 -12.55 21.07
C LEU A 472 12.79 -11.92 21.65
N ASN A 473 13.03 -12.10 22.95
CA ASN A 473 14.18 -11.51 23.66
C ASN A 473 15.11 -12.54 24.34
N ALA A 474 15.08 -13.82 23.94
CA ALA A 474 15.99 -14.80 24.51
C ALA A 474 17.46 -14.50 24.14
N ILE A 475 18.36 -14.76 25.09
CA ILE A 475 19.81 -14.56 24.95
C ILE A 475 20.51 -15.82 25.44
N THR A 476 21.14 -16.56 24.51
CA THR A 476 21.71 -17.88 24.78
C THR A 476 23.18 -17.94 24.35
N PHE A 477 24.06 -18.23 25.29
CA PHE A 477 25.49 -18.45 25.03
C PHE A 477 25.77 -19.91 24.67
N ASN A 478 26.76 -20.14 23.81
CA ASN A 478 27.29 -21.47 23.57
C ASN A 478 28.19 -21.96 24.74
N ASP A 479 28.45 -23.26 24.84
CA ASP A 479 29.17 -23.88 25.97
C ASP A 479 30.52 -23.23 26.32
N ASN A 480 31.29 -22.84 25.29
CA ASN A 480 32.60 -22.19 25.45
C ASN A 480 32.52 -20.66 25.55
N ARG A 481 31.31 -20.08 25.49
CA ARG A 481 31.00 -18.65 25.64
C ARG A 481 31.72 -17.74 24.64
N THR A 482 32.05 -18.27 23.45
CA THR A 482 32.60 -17.47 22.33
C THR A 482 31.54 -16.98 21.35
N GLN A 483 30.29 -17.41 21.51
CA GLN A 483 29.16 -16.96 20.71
C GLN A 483 27.93 -16.75 21.61
N VAL A 484 27.08 -15.81 21.21
CA VAL A 484 25.77 -15.56 21.81
C VAL A 484 24.72 -15.43 20.72
N GLN A 485 23.64 -16.22 20.82
CA GLN A 485 22.43 -16.01 20.04
C GLN A 485 21.54 -15.02 20.78
N VAL A 486 21.05 -14.01 20.06
CA VAL A 486 20.21 -12.93 20.56
C VAL A 486 18.98 -12.82 19.67
N GLU A 487 17.79 -12.84 20.25
CA GLU A 487 16.53 -12.68 19.52
C GLU A 487 16.17 -11.20 19.22
N GLY A 488 15.27 -10.99 18.26
CA GLY A 488 15.06 -9.70 17.59
C GLY A 488 14.54 -8.55 18.45
N GLY A 489 13.79 -8.87 19.51
CA GLY A 489 13.24 -7.94 20.49
C GLY A 489 14.13 -7.65 21.70
N ALA A 490 15.31 -8.27 21.81
CA ALA A 490 16.23 -8.03 22.90
C ALA A 490 16.79 -6.59 22.89
N ILE A 491 16.98 -6.01 24.08
CA ILE A 491 17.59 -4.68 24.26
C ILE A 491 19.02 -4.76 24.80
N ILE A 492 19.79 -3.67 24.65
CA ILE A 492 21.20 -3.61 25.05
C ILE A 492 21.43 -4.04 26.51
N SER A 493 20.60 -3.61 27.47
CA SER A 493 20.78 -3.97 28.89
C SER A 493 20.70 -5.48 29.12
N GLU A 494 19.70 -6.15 28.52
CA GLU A 494 19.52 -7.60 28.65
C GLU A 494 20.77 -8.35 28.14
N LEU A 495 21.32 -7.91 27.01
CA LEU A 495 22.53 -8.49 26.42
C LEU A 495 23.79 -8.19 27.23
N VAL A 496 23.92 -6.98 27.76
CA VAL A 496 25.05 -6.55 28.60
C VAL A 496 25.05 -7.31 29.94
N ASP A 497 23.91 -7.44 30.61
CA ASP A 497 23.75 -8.21 31.84
C ASP A 497 24.01 -9.70 31.62
N ALA A 498 23.42 -10.30 30.57
CA ALA A 498 23.63 -11.71 30.24
C ALA A 498 25.10 -12.01 29.90
N ALA A 499 25.77 -11.10 29.19
CA ALA A 499 27.20 -11.21 28.90
C ALA A 499 28.07 -11.09 30.15
N TYR A 500 27.77 -10.13 31.03
CA TYR A 500 28.49 -9.96 32.30
C TYR A 500 28.36 -11.20 33.20
N ALA A 501 27.14 -11.72 33.38
CA ALA A 501 26.86 -12.94 34.15
C ALA A 501 27.64 -14.16 33.62
N ASN A 502 27.88 -14.23 32.30
CA ASN A 502 28.66 -15.30 31.67
C ASN A 502 30.19 -15.09 31.73
N ASN A 503 30.68 -13.99 32.32
CA ASN A 503 32.08 -13.54 32.26
C ASN A 503 32.56 -13.32 30.81
N THR A 504 31.73 -12.63 30.03
CA THR A 504 32.00 -12.26 28.64
C THR A 504 31.75 -10.77 28.41
N GLN A 505 32.19 -10.30 27.24
CA GLN A 505 31.80 -9.03 26.64
C GLN A 505 31.25 -9.29 25.24
N VAL A 506 30.31 -8.45 24.80
CA VAL A 506 29.71 -8.52 23.46
C VAL A 506 29.73 -7.10 22.88
N VAL A 507 30.02 -6.93 21.59
CA VAL A 507 30.02 -5.59 20.99
C VAL A 507 28.59 -5.08 20.89
N THR A 508 28.31 -3.98 21.58
CA THR A 508 26.98 -3.41 21.82
C THR A 508 26.99 -1.89 21.70
N ALA A 509 25.81 -1.30 21.45
CA ALA A 509 25.61 0.15 21.49
C ALA A 509 25.59 0.71 22.93
N ASN A 510 25.61 2.04 23.07
CA ASN A 510 25.88 2.73 24.34
C ASN A 510 24.66 2.95 25.25
N CYS A 511 23.44 2.77 24.74
CA CYS A 511 22.20 3.10 25.45
C CYS A 511 21.41 1.83 25.77
N ASN A 512 21.14 1.60 27.06
CA ASN A 512 20.62 0.34 27.59
C ASN A 512 19.22 -0.06 27.06
N CYS A 513 18.36 0.91 26.78
CA CYS A 513 17.03 0.71 26.21
C CYS A 513 17.02 0.42 24.71
N VAL A 514 18.16 0.47 24.01
CA VAL A 514 18.19 0.34 22.56
C VAL A 514 17.96 -1.10 22.13
N GLY A 515 17.11 -1.31 21.12
CA GLY A 515 16.94 -2.63 20.49
C GLY A 515 18.21 -3.11 19.79
N VAL A 516 18.68 -4.33 20.12
CA VAL A 516 19.93 -4.89 19.60
C VAL A 516 19.94 -4.93 18.07
N MET A 517 18.84 -5.34 17.45
CA MET A 517 18.76 -5.43 15.99
C MET A 517 18.69 -4.06 15.32
N GLY A 518 17.98 -3.09 15.90
CA GLY A 518 17.96 -1.72 15.39
C GLY A 518 19.36 -1.10 15.37
N ALA A 519 20.13 -1.30 16.44
CA ALA A 519 21.54 -0.88 16.50
C ALA A 519 22.40 -1.61 15.45
N LEU A 520 22.28 -2.94 15.34
CA LEU A 520 23.04 -3.76 14.40
C LEU A 520 22.78 -3.38 12.93
N LEU A 521 21.52 -3.29 12.51
CA LEU A 521 21.14 -3.23 11.09
C LEU A 521 21.59 -1.96 10.38
N GLY A 522 21.86 -0.88 11.13
CA GLY A 522 22.50 0.34 10.63
C GLY A 522 24.03 0.35 10.69
N GLY A 523 24.67 -0.54 11.47
CA GLY A 523 26.11 -0.61 11.68
C GLY A 523 26.49 -0.92 13.13
N GLY A 524 25.96 -0.14 14.07
CA GLY A 524 26.16 -0.30 15.51
C GLY A 524 27.54 0.17 15.98
N TYR A 525 27.64 1.48 16.23
CA TYR A 525 28.77 2.08 16.97
C TYR A 525 28.87 1.50 18.39
N SER A 526 30.10 1.33 18.87
CA SER A 526 30.39 0.76 20.18
C SER A 526 31.70 1.29 20.73
N ARG A 527 31.77 1.58 22.03
CA ARG A 527 33.01 1.99 22.71
C ARG A 527 34.15 0.96 22.63
N MET A 528 33.86 -0.28 22.20
CA MET A 528 34.84 -1.36 21.99
C MET A 528 35.30 -1.55 20.53
N MET A 529 34.83 -0.72 19.58
CA MET A 529 35.06 -0.96 18.15
C MET A 529 36.53 -0.84 17.70
N GLY A 530 37.38 -0.12 18.44
CA GLY A 530 38.80 -0.03 18.14
C GLY A 530 39.56 -1.34 18.33
N GLU A 531 39.07 -2.24 19.19
CA GLU A 531 39.59 -3.61 19.41
C GLU A 531 38.83 -4.68 18.60
N ARG A 532 37.57 -4.43 18.23
CA ARG A 532 36.64 -5.50 17.79
C ARG A 532 35.80 -5.19 16.54
N GLY A 533 35.89 -3.98 15.98
CA GLY A 533 35.00 -3.52 14.89
C GLY A 533 33.60 -3.13 15.39
N PHE A 534 32.76 -2.71 14.45
CA PHE A 534 31.34 -2.36 14.69
C PHE A 534 30.52 -3.59 15.13
N MET A 535 29.27 -3.41 15.56
CA MET A 535 28.36 -4.55 15.81
C MET A 535 28.21 -5.43 14.56
N VAL A 536 28.15 -4.83 13.36
CA VAL A 536 28.12 -5.57 12.08
C VAL A 536 29.39 -6.39 11.78
N ASP A 537 30.50 -6.14 12.46
CA ASP A 537 31.73 -6.92 12.31
C ASP A 537 31.76 -8.13 13.26
N ASN A 538 30.78 -8.20 14.17
CA ASN A 538 30.70 -9.18 15.24
C ASN A 538 29.55 -10.17 15.06
N VAL A 539 28.61 -9.93 14.15
CA VAL A 539 27.61 -10.93 13.75
C VAL A 539 28.26 -12.08 12.94
N LEU A 540 27.70 -13.29 13.09
CA LEU A 540 28.15 -14.55 12.48
C LEU A 540 27.07 -15.18 11.59
N SER A 541 25.81 -15.08 12.00
CA SER A 541 24.63 -15.44 11.20
C SER A 541 23.41 -14.63 11.62
N LEU A 542 22.42 -14.54 10.72
CA LEU A 542 21.14 -13.84 10.91
C LEU A 542 20.00 -14.77 10.48
N ARG A 543 18.92 -14.82 11.26
CA ARG A 543 17.63 -15.40 10.85
C ARG A 543 16.70 -14.27 10.44
N VAL A 544 16.21 -14.32 9.20
CA VAL A 544 15.58 -13.18 8.52
C VAL A 544 14.29 -13.62 7.84
N VAL A 545 13.18 -12.94 8.15
CA VAL A 545 11.95 -13.05 7.37
C VAL A 545 12.01 -12.06 6.21
N LEU A 546 12.02 -12.59 4.98
CA LEU A 546 12.06 -11.82 3.73
C LEU A 546 10.69 -11.23 3.37
N ALA A 547 10.65 -10.41 2.33
CA ALA A 547 9.41 -9.80 1.84
C ALA A 547 8.36 -10.85 1.40
N SER A 548 8.80 -12.04 0.99
CA SER A 548 7.94 -13.18 0.69
C SER A 548 7.28 -13.83 1.92
N GLY A 549 7.66 -13.45 3.15
CA GLY A 549 7.32 -14.16 4.38
C GLY A 549 8.12 -15.46 4.59
N GLU A 550 9.12 -15.74 3.74
CA GLU A 550 10.06 -16.86 3.93
C GLU A 550 11.10 -16.52 5.00
N LEU A 551 11.38 -17.47 5.89
CA LEU A 551 12.43 -17.36 6.92
C LEU A 551 13.71 -18.05 6.43
N VAL A 552 14.76 -17.26 6.23
CA VAL A 552 16.07 -17.72 5.73
C VAL A 552 17.17 -17.55 6.77
N GLU A 553 18.21 -18.37 6.68
CA GLU A 553 19.47 -18.16 7.41
C GLU A 553 20.51 -17.51 6.48
N VAL A 554 20.98 -16.33 6.90
CA VAL A 554 21.92 -15.48 6.16
C VAL A 554 23.27 -15.50 6.87
N THR A 555 24.31 -15.83 6.11
CA THR A 555 25.69 -15.99 6.60
C THR A 555 26.68 -15.50 5.53
N PRO A 556 28.00 -15.41 5.80
CA PRO A 556 28.98 -15.09 4.77
C PRO A 556 29.01 -16.02 3.55
N THR A 557 28.38 -17.20 3.62
CA THR A 557 28.30 -18.19 2.54
C THR A 557 26.87 -18.55 2.11
N SER A 558 25.85 -18.06 2.82
CA SER A 558 24.42 -18.26 2.53
C SER A 558 23.76 -16.90 2.33
N HIS A 559 23.34 -16.58 1.11
CA HIS A 559 22.89 -15.25 0.69
C HIS A 559 23.96 -14.16 0.98
N PRO A 560 25.18 -14.26 0.42
CA PRO A 560 26.34 -13.42 0.78
C PRO A 560 26.15 -11.92 0.43
N ASP A 561 25.29 -11.65 -0.53
CA ASP A 561 24.81 -10.34 -0.96
C ASP A 561 23.81 -9.74 0.05
N LEU A 562 22.82 -10.52 0.49
CA LEU A 562 21.92 -10.12 1.59
C LEU A 562 22.68 -9.95 2.92
N TRP A 563 23.66 -10.81 3.18
CA TRP A 563 24.59 -10.71 4.32
C TRP A 563 25.38 -9.40 4.32
N TRP A 564 25.71 -8.87 3.15
CA TRP A 564 26.34 -7.56 3.01
C TRP A 564 25.34 -6.42 3.22
N ALA A 565 24.14 -6.52 2.62
CA ALA A 565 23.08 -5.51 2.71
C ALA A 565 22.52 -5.30 4.13
N LEU A 566 22.27 -6.40 4.87
CA LEU A 566 21.78 -6.36 6.25
C LEU A 566 22.75 -5.66 7.21
N ARG A 567 24.03 -5.59 6.86
CA ARG A 567 25.08 -4.97 7.67
C ARG A 567 25.28 -3.49 7.32
N GLY A 568 24.22 -2.69 7.50
CA GLY A 568 24.25 -1.23 7.31
C GLY A 568 22.98 -0.63 6.71
N ALA A 569 22.20 -1.42 5.97
CA ALA A 569 20.94 -1.00 5.38
C ALA A 569 19.77 -1.95 5.73
N GLY A 570 19.92 -2.77 6.78
CA GLY A 570 19.13 -3.99 6.95
C GLY A 570 17.62 -3.83 7.12
N ALA A 571 17.16 -2.68 7.59
CA ALA A 571 15.73 -2.34 7.67
C ALA A 571 15.00 -2.39 6.31
N ASN A 572 15.74 -2.31 5.18
CA ASN A 572 15.18 -2.37 3.83
C ASN A 572 15.05 -3.79 3.23
N PHE A 573 15.47 -4.85 3.94
CA PHE A 573 15.64 -6.19 3.32
C PHE A 573 15.00 -7.36 4.09
N GLY A 574 14.46 -7.15 5.28
CA GLY A 574 13.82 -8.21 6.06
C GLY A 574 13.69 -7.91 7.54
N ILE A 575 12.89 -8.74 8.23
CA ILE A 575 12.78 -8.71 9.70
C ILE A 575 13.77 -9.71 10.29
N VAL A 576 14.77 -9.22 11.03
CA VAL A 576 15.71 -10.10 11.75
C VAL A 576 15.05 -10.61 13.04
N THR A 577 14.76 -11.91 13.07
CA THR A 577 14.15 -12.59 14.22
C THR A 577 15.18 -13.03 15.25
N SER A 578 16.43 -13.31 14.83
CA SER A 578 17.57 -13.50 15.73
C SER A 578 18.92 -13.36 15.00
N ALA A 579 19.98 -13.12 15.76
CA ALA A 579 21.35 -13.01 15.29
C ALA A 579 22.31 -13.77 16.21
N VAL A 580 23.35 -14.38 15.65
CA VAL A 580 24.46 -14.93 16.44
C VAL A 580 25.64 -13.97 16.38
N PHE A 581 26.13 -13.52 17.54
CA PHE A 581 27.28 -12.64 17.67
C PHE A 581 28.49 -13.36 18.26
N LYS A 582 29.69 -12.83 17.99
CA LYS A 582 30.93 -13.12 18.73
C LYS A 582 30.77 -12.63 20.18
N ALA A 583 31.06 -13.51 21.12
CA ALA A 583 31.24 -13.18 22.53
C ALA A 583 32.72 -13.36 22.92
N TYR A 584 33.17 -12.54 23.86
CA TYR A 584 34.58 -12.44 24.26
C TYR A 584 34.74 -12.82 25.73
N PRO A 585 35.09 -14.08 26.06
CA PRO A 585 35.40 -14.51 27.42
C PRO A 585 36.46 -13.58 28.05
N THR A 586 36.08 -12.92 29.13
CA THR A 586 36.86 -11.85 29.76
C THR A 586 36.99 -12.13 31.26
N PRO A 587 38.20 -12.21 31.84
CA PRO A 587 38.37 -12.44 33.27
C PRO A 587 37.64 -11.38 34.10
N ALA A 588 36.91 -11.77 35.16
CA ALA A 588 36.08 -10.86 35.95
C ALA A 588 36.80 -9.56 36.38
N ALA A 589 38.06 -9.66 36.80
CA ALA A 589 38.87 -8.50 37.20
C ALA A 589 39.12 -7.47 36.07
N GLN A 590 39.03 -7.89 34.81
CA GLN A 590 39.18 -7.06 33.61
C GLN A 590 37.84 -6.78 32.91
N ASN A 591 36.74 -7.36 33.39
CA ASN A 591 35.43 -7.27 32.73
C ASN A 591 34.72 -5.95 33.07
N GLY A 592 35.21 -4.87 32.47
CA GLY A 592 34.72 -3.51 32.65
C GLY A 592 35.59 -2.51 31.90
N ALA A 593 35.46 -1.24 32.24
CA ALA A 593 36.22 -0.15 31.67
C ALA A 593 36.50 0.93 32.72
N TRP A 594 37.52 1.76 32.49
CA TRP A 594 37.67 3.02 33.19
C TRP A 594 36.91 4.11 32.43
N LEU A 595 35.94 4.75 33.09
CA LEU A 595 35.14 5.85 32.55
C LEU A 595 34.54 6.73 33.66
N GLY A 596 33.92 7.84 33.28
CA GLY A 596 33.15 8.72 34.16
C GLY A 596 33.00 10.10 33.55
N SER A 597 32.30 11.01 34.23
CA SER A 597 32.17 12.40 33.79
C SER A 597 33.36 13.25 34.23
N LEU A 598 33.89 14.03 33.29
CA LEU A 598 34.75 15.18 33.54
C LEU A 598 33.94 16.44 33.24
N ILE A 599 33.75 17.31 34.22
CA ILE A 599 32.97 18.56 34.05
C ILE A 599 33.94 19.74 33.90
N PHE A 600 33.73 20.57 32.88
CA PHE A 600 34.56 21.73 32.55
C PHE A 600 33.78 23.05 32.65
N GLY A 601 34.50 24.13 32.94
CA GLY A 601 34.00 25.49 32.94
C GLY A 601 33.77 26.03 31.53
N ASP A 602 32.93 27.06 31.42
CA ASP A 602 32.67 27.79 30.18
C ASP A 602 33.96 28.32 29.53
N ASP A 603 34.89 28.79 30.36
CA ASP A 603 36.20 29.34 29.96
C ASP A 603 37.20 28.29 29.46
N GLN A 604 36.90 27.00 29.60
CA GLN A 604 37.78 25.89 29.20
C GLN A 604 37.35 25.24 27.86
N LEU A 605 36.24 25.68 27.26
CA LEU A 605 35.62 24.98 26.12
C LEU A 605 36.56 24.80 24.92
N GLU A 606 37.20 25.88 24.48
CA GLU A 606 38.07 25.86 23.30
C GLU A 606 39.28 24.94 23.48
N ASP A 607 39.83 24.88 24.69
CA ASP A 607 40.92 23.97 25.06
C ASP A 607 40.43 22.50 25.06
N VAL A 608 39.24 22.23 25.60
CA VAL A 608 38.63 20.89 25.58
C VAL A 608 38.38 20.40 24.15
N VAL A 609 37.76 21.23 23.30
CA VAL A 609 37.50 20.88 21.89
C VAL A 609 38.81 20.67 21.14
N SER A 610 39.81 21.53 21.36
CA SER A 610 41.14 21.40 20.76
C SER A 610 41.87 20.13 21.23
N ALA A 611 41.78 19.78 22.51
CA ALA A 611 42.40 18.59 23.06
C ALA A 611 41.77 17.31 22.52
N ILE A 612 40.44 17.25 22.38
CA ILE A 612 39.75 16.09 21.78
C ILE A 612 40.05 16.01 20.28
N ASN A 613 40.04 17.14 19.55
CA ASN A 613 40.38 17.16 18.13
C ASN A 613 41.81 16.69 17.83
N ASN A 614 42.76 16.97 18.74
CA ASN A 614 44.15 16.55 18.61
C ASN A 614 44.45 15.17 19.24
N LEU A 615 43.47 14.53 19.90
CA LEU A 615 43.66 13.23 20.53
C LEU A 615 43.64 12.08 19.50
N THR A 616 44.69 11.26 19.54
CA THR A 616 44.77 10.00 18.79
C THR A 616 44.21 8.87 19.68
N LEU A 617 43.03 8.36 19.32
CA LEU A 617 42.38 7.27 20.06
C LEU A 617 43.03 5.92 19.74
N THR A 618 43.65 5.30 20.74
CA THR A 618 44.11 3.89 20.65
C THR A 618 42.94 2.92 20.72
N SER A 619 43.13 1.66 20.34
CA SER A 619 42.06 0.64 20.18
C SER A 619 41.08 0.52 21.36
N LYS A 620 41.55 0.75 22.59
CA LYS A 620 40.74 0.69 23.83
C LYS A 620 39.97 1.96 24.15
N MET A 621 40.16 3.04 23.39
CA MET A 621 39.68 4.38 23.72
C MET A 621 38.43 4.79 22.94
N ALA A 622 37.52 5.44 23.65
CA ALA A 622 36.49 6.31 23.08
C ALA A 622 36.38 7.58 23.94
N ILE A 623 35.88 8.68 23.39
CA ILE A 623 35.69 9.93 24.14
C ILE A 623 34.50 10.71 23.59
N PHE A 624 33.57 11.07 24.47
CA PHE A 624 32.36 11.81 24.09
C PHE A 624 32.38 13.21 24.72
N LEU A 625 31.85 14.22 24.04
CA LEU A 625 31.68 15.59 24.53
C LEU A 625 30.19 15.96 24.48
N TYR A 626 29.60 16.24 25.63
CA TYR A 626 28.19 16.57 25.79
C TYR A 626 28.01 18.00 26.30
N TYR A 627 27.08 18.74 25.71
CA TYR A 627 26.39 19.86 26.35
C TYR A 627 25.06 19.34 26.87
N ALA A 628 24.96 19.26 28.19
CA ALA A 628 23.79 18.82 28.93
C ALA A 628 23.55 19.79 30.10
N THR A 629 22.49 19.56 30.87
CA THR A 629 22.28 20.29 32.13
C THR A 629 22.56 19.42 33.34
N THR A 630 22.68 20.02 34.52
CA THR A 630 22.70 19.33 35.82
C THR A 630 21.41 18.56 36.15
N GLY A 631 20.39 18.63 35.29
CA GLY A 631 19.06 18.09 35.55
C GLY A 631 18.26 18.90 36.60
N ALA A 632 17.10 18.37 36.97
CA ALA A 632 16.19 19.02 37.92
C ALA A 632 16.81 19.14 39.33
N PRO A 633 16.51 20.22 40.08
CA PRO A 633 15.62 21.33 39.72
C PRO A 633 16.31 22.47 38.94
N ASP A 634 17.64 22.53 38.94
CA ASP A 634 18.39 23.73 38.57
C ASP A 634 18.66 23.85 37.06
N TYR A 635 18.78 22.72 36.35
CA TYR A 635 19.04 22.65 34.90
C TYR A 635 20.17 23.58 34.43
N THR A 636 21.25 23.68 35.20
CA THR A 636 22.41 24.51 34.85
C THR A 636 23.17 23.87 33.69
N PRO A 637 23.41 24.56 32.57
CA PRO A 637 24.23 24.04 31.47
C PRO A 637 25.64 23.65 31.93
N ALA A 638 26.14 22.52 31.46
CA ALA A 638 27.48 21.99 31.75
C ALA A 638 28.14 21.43 30.49
N ILE A 639 29.47 21.61 30.41
CA ILE A 639 30.33 20.97 29.41
C ILE A 639 30.86 19.69 30.06
N ILE A 640 30.47 18.53 29.53
CA ILE A 640 30.79 17.23 30.13
C ILE A 640 31.54 16.37 29.12
N VAL A 641 32.71 15.87 29.49
CA VAL A 641 33.47 14.90 28.69
C VAL A 641 33.42 13.54 29.35
N PHE A 642 33.12 12.50 28.57
CA PHE A 642 33.13 11.11 29.00
C PHE A 642 34.27 10.37 28.29
N PRO A 643 35.49 10.32 28.87
CA PRO A 643 36.51 9.39 28.41
C PRO A 643 36.12 7.96 28.75
N PHE A 644 36.50 7.02 27.88
CA PHE A 644 36.33 5.58 28.08
C PHE A 644 37.62 4.85 27.72
N TYR A 645 38.04 3.94 28.59
CA TYR A 645 39.20 3.08 28.39
C TYR A 645 38.87 1.63 28.76
N LEU A 646 38.91 0.71 27.78
CA LEU A 646 38.58 -0.70 28.00
C LEU A 646 39.57 -1.40 28.95
N GLY A 647 39.05 -2.09 29.97
CA GLY A 647 39.82 -2.79 30.99
C GLY A 647 40.01 -2.00 32.29
N ASN A 648 40.87 -2.52 33.18
CA ASN A 648 40.97 -2.06 34.57
C ASN A 648 42.22 -1.22 34.91
N ASN A 649 43.09 -0.95 33.93
CA ASN A 649 44.37 -0.26 34.16
C ASN A 649 44.18 1.26 34.24
N THR A 650 43.76 1.75 35.41
CA THR A 650 43.48 3.16 35.67
C THR A 650 44.68 4.09 35.38
N ALA A 651 45.91 3.64 35.64
CA ALA A 651 47.10 4.46 35.40
C ALA A 651 47.35 4.68 33.89
N GLU A 652 47.21 3.61 33.10
CA GLU A 652 47.31 3.66 31.63
C GLU A 652 46.15 4.47 31.02
N ALA A 653 44.93 4.32 31.56
CA ALA A 653 43.77 5.10 31.14
C ALA A 653 43.95 6.61 31.38
N ARG A 654 44.39 7.02 32.58
CA ARG A 654 44.68 8.44 32.88
C ARG A 654 45.83 8.98 32.03
N GLN A 655 46.87 8.18 31.77
CA GLN A 655 47.96 8.56 30.88
C GLN A 655 47.49 8.77 29.44
N ALA A 656 46.54 7.95 28.95
CA ALA A 656 45.99 8.02 27.61
C ALA A 656 45.08 9.24 27.39
N PHE A 657 44.43 9.74 28.44
CA PHE A 657 43.59 10.95 28.42
C PHE A 657 44.24 12.18 29.08
N ALA A 658 45.56 12.16 29.27
CA ALA A 658 46.29 13.23 29.94
C ALA A 658 46.03 14.62 29.31
N SER A 659 45.99 14.72 27.97
CA SER A 659 45.72 15.99 27.26
C SER A 659 44.37 16.64 27.58
N VAL A 660 43.40 15.87 28.10
CA VAL A 660 42.08 16.36 28.52
C VAL A 660 42.04 16.55 30.05
N LEU A 661 42.68 15.66 30.81
CA LEU A 661 42.77 15.76 32.28
C LEU A 661 43.63 16.96 32.74
N ASP A 662 44.72 17.25 32.03
CA ASP A 662 45.68 18.32 32.37
C ASP A 662 45.11 19.74 32.16
N ILE A 663 43.97 19.87 31.47
CA ILE A 663 43.18 21.11 31.37
C ILE A 663 42.61 21.51 32.76
N GLY A 664 42.43 20.52 33.65
CA GLY A 664 41.91 20.73 35.01
C GLY A 664 40.38 20.79 35.04
N PRO A 665 39.66 19.67 34.91
CA PRO A 665 38.22 19.63 35.06
C PRO A 665 37.80 20.07 36.49
N VAL A 666 36.68 20.79 36.57
CA VAL A 666 36.02 21.22 37.82
C VAL A 666 35.59 20.01 38.66
N THR A 667 35.28 18.88 38.02
CA THR A 667 35.00 17.61 38.69
C THR A 667 35.49 16.46 37.84
N ASP A 668 36.22 15.53 38.47
CA ASP A 668 36.67 14.27 37.88
C ASP A 668 35.94 13.11 38.59
N GLY A 669 34.95 12.53 37.90
CA GLY A 669 34.18 11.37 38.35
C GLY A 669 34.68 10.03 37.78
N THR A 670 35.90 9.97 37.23
CA THR A 670 36.37 8.77 36.51
C THR A 670 36.81 7.64 37.45
N THR A 671 36.31 6.43 37.18
CA THR A 671 36.61 5.22 37.95
C THR A 671 36.58 3.98 37.05
N PHE A 672 37.08 2.85 37.57
CA PHE A 672 36.74 1.56 36.98
C PHE A 672 35.28 1.21 37.26
N THR A 673 34.57 0.78 36.22
CA THR A 673 33.15 0.41 36.23
C THR A 673 33.00 -1.00 35.64
N PRO A 674 32.29 -1.92 36.32
CA PRO A 674 31.94 -3.24 35.80
C PRO A 674 31.24 -3.20 34.44
N TYR A 675 31.42 -4.23 33.60
CA TYR A 675 30.88 -4.24 32.23
C TYR A 675 29.35 -4.14 32.16
N ASN A 676 28.60 -4.61 33.16
CA ASN A 676 27.15 -4.39 33.24
C ASN A 676 26.76 -2.91 33.46
N GLU A 677 27.65 -2.10 34.05
CA GLU A 677 27.39 -0.72 34.48
C GLU A 677 27.94 0.34 33.51
N VAL A 678 28.75 -0.02 32.50
CA VAL A 678 29.42 0.95 31.59
C VAL A 678 28.48 1.83 30.76
N ASN A 679 27.20 1.45 30.68
CA ASN A 679 26.16 2.19 29.97
C ASN A 679 25.23 3.01 30.90
N GLU A 680 25.41 2.96 32.22
CA GLU A 680 24.50 3.63 33.16
C GLU A 680 24.45 5.15 32.99
N GLY A 681 25.59 5.78 32.64
CA GLY A 681 25.64 7.21 32.30
C GLY A 681 24.75 7.61 31.12
N SER A 682 24.36 6.64 30.28
CA SER A 682 23.44 6.82 29.16
C SER A 682 21.95 6.59 29.54
N ASN A 683 21.64 6.12 30.75
CA ASN A 683 20.27 5.76 31.15
C ASN A 683 19.31 6.95 31.17
N SER A 684 19.81 8.18 31.35
CA SER A 684 19.00 9.41 31.27
C SER A 684 18.35 9.59 29.91
N PHE A 685 19.00 9.16 28.82
CA PHE A 685 18.41 9.17 27.48
C PHE A 685 17.28 8.16 27.32
N CYS A 686 17.21 7.10 28.15
CA CYS A 686 16.26 6.00 27.98
C CYS A 686 14.83 6.27 28.47
N VAL A 687 14.52 7.51 28.89
CA VAL A 687 13.15 7.91 29.25
C VAL A 687 12.29 8.01 27.99
N ALA A 688 11.37 7.05 27.81
CA ALA A 688 10.38 7.04 26.72
C ALA A 688 9.33 8.16 26.87
N GLY A 689 8.52 8.37 25.82
CA GLY A 689 7.58 9.49 25.74
C GLY A 689 8.28 10.86 25.66
N ASN A 690 7.50 11.94 25.79
CA ASN A 690 7.90 13.29 25.40
C ASN A 690 8.35 13.39 23.93
N ARG A 691 8.61 14.62 23.50
CA ARG A 691 8.98 14.98 22.14
C ARG A 691 10.48 15.19 22.09
N LYS A 692 11.16 14.45 21.22
CA LYS A 692 12.61 14.50 21.01
C LYS A 692 12.88 14.65 19.53
N VAL A 693 13.26 15.85 19.11
CA VAL A 693 13.69 16.12 17.73
C VAL A 693 15.20 15.95 17.68
N SER A 694 15.66 14.96 16.91
CA SER A 694 17.07 14.55 16.86
C SER A 694 17.65 14.76 15.47
N TYR A 695 18.70 15.57 15.37
CA TYR A 695 19.43 15.84 14.13
C TYR A 695 20.89 15.39 14.25
N GLY A 696 21.32 14.50 13.35
CA GLY A 696 22.68 13.95 13.34
C GLY A 696 23.57 14.49 12.21
N ALA A 697 24.88 14.53 12.44
CA ALA A 697 25.90 14.72 11.40
C ALA A 697 27.18 13.94 11.74
N ALA A 698 28.16 13.99 10.85
CA ALA A 698 29.52 13.58 11.12
C ALA A 698 30.50 14.71 10.86
N GLU A 699 31.63 14.68 11.56
CA GLU A 699 32.76 15.59 11.35
C GLU A 699 34.07 14.79 11.22
N GLY A 700 34.99 15.27 10.38
CA GLY A 700 36.37 14.79 10.29
C GLY A 700 37.32 15.54 11.23
N GLN A 701 36.93 16.75 11.63
CA GLN A 701 37.64 17.62 12.59
C GLN A 701 36.63 18.39 13.44
N LEU A 702 37.00 18.80 14.64
CA LEU A 702 36.20 19.72 15.46
C LEU A 702 36.78 21.13 15.36
N ASP A 703 35.97 22.13 15.05
CA ASP A 703 36.35 23.54 15.10
C ASP A 703 35.93 24.19 16.44
N PRO A 704 36.87 24.71 17.25
CA PRO A 704 36.55 25.34 18.54
C PRO A 704 35.59 26.53 18.45
N THR A 705 35.65 27.31 17.36
CA THR A 705 34.78 28.49 17.17
C THR A 705 33.33 28.06 16.93
N THR A 706 33.14 27.00 16.17
CA THR A 706 31.84 26.41 15.85
C THR A 706 31.22 25.78 17.08
N TRP A 707 32.00 24.99 17.84
CA TRP A 707 31.53 24.42 19.11
C TRP A 707 31.20 25.50 20.15
N ARG A 708 31.95 26.61 20.21
CA ARG A 708 31.57 27.81 20.99
C ARG A 708 30.25 28.44 20.52
N ALA A 709 30.02 28.56 19.22
CA ALA A 709 28.75 29.07 18.69
C ALA A 709 27.57 28.18 19.10
N ILE A 710 27.71 26.86 18.95
CA ILE A 710 26.71 25.85 19.35
C ILE A 710 26.46 25.91 20.87
N TRP A 711 27.48 26.08 21.71
CA TRP A 711 27.31 26.25 23.15
C TRP A 711 26.52 27.52 23.50
N ASN A 712 26.78 28.63 22.82
CA ASN A 712 26.03 29.87 23.01
C ASN A 712 24.55 29.72 22.58
N GLU A 713 24.28 28.95 21.52
CA GLU A 713 22.91 28.61 21.10
C GLU A 713 22.22 27.63 22.07
N TYR A 714 22.95 26.64 22.58
CA TYR A 714 22.48 25.70 23.60
C TYR A 714 22.05 26.44 24.88
N THR A 715 22.97 27.19 25.48
CA THR A 715 22.70 27.97 26.70
C THR A 715 21.57 28.98 26.51
N SER A 716 21.51 29.65 25.36
CA SER A 716 20.41 30.57 25.00
C SER A 716 19.06 29.86 24.88
N PHE A 717 19.02 28.65 24.32
CA PHE A 717 17.80 27.86 24.19
C PHE A 717 17.25 27.44 25.57
N ILE A 718 18.12 26.90 26.44
CA ILE A 718 17.75 26.55 27.82
C ILE A 718 17.26 27.77 28.61
N ALA A 719 17.96 28.90 28.52
CA ALA A 719 17.58 30.13 29.21
C ALA A 719 16.27 30.75 28.70
N ARG A 720 15.99 30.65 27.40
CA ARG A 720 14.82 31.27 26.77
C ARG A 720 13.51 30.52 27.02
N TYR A 721 13.55 29.19 26.97
CA TYR A 721 12.35 28.36 27.11
C TYR A 721 12.20 27.73 28.50
N GLY A 722 13.24 27.85 29.34
CA GLY A 722 13.22 27.46 30.75
C GLY A 722 13.66 26.02 30.97
N GLY A 723 14.53 25.81 31.96
CA GLY A 723 15.14 24.51 32.28
C GLY A 723 14.12 23.38 32.48
N ALA A 724 12.98 23.63 33.13
CA ALA A 724 11.96 22.60 33.32
C ALA A 724 11.25 22.15 32.02
N ALA A 725 11.23 22.99 30.97
CA ALA A 725 10.54 22.68 29.71
C ALA A 725 11.46 22.06 28.66
N VAL A 726 12.72 22.48 28.62
CA VAL A 726 13.70 22.05 27.59
C VAL A 726 15.04 21.55 28.14
N GLY A 727 15.23 21.51 29.46
CA GLY A 727 16.51 21.25 30.14
C GLY A 727 17.13 19.86 29.94
N ASN A 728 16.36 18.89 29.44
CA ASN A 728 16.89 17.58 29.04
C ASN A 728 17.45 17.59 27.61
N SER A 729 17.32 18.71 26.88
CA SER A 729 17.93 18.86 25.55
C SER A 729 19.44 18.71 25.66
N THR A 730 20.02 18.02 24.68
CA THR A 730 21.44 17.64 24.69
C THR A 730 22.05 17.90 23.33
N VAL A 731 23.27 18.39 23.32
CA VAL A 731 24.13 18.36 22.13
C VAL A 731 25.27 17.40 22.46
N LEU A 732 25.54 16.42 21.61
CA LEU A 732 26.59 15.42 21.87
C LEU A 732 27.47 15.19 20.65
N MET A 733 28.74 14.89 20.91
CA MET A 733 29.71 14.31 19.98
C MET A 733 30.23 13.01 20.56
N GLU A 734 30.34 11.99 19.71
CA GLU A 734 30.98 10.71 20.01
C GLU A 734 32.19 10.47 19.10
N ALA A 735 33.37 10.29 19.70
CA ALA A 735 34.59 9.86 19.03
C ALA A 735 34.96 8.44 19.44
N TYR A 736 35.30 7.60 18.47
CA TYR A 736 35.67 6.20 18.66
C TYR A 736 37.03 5.92 18.01
N SER A 737 37.83 5.03 18.60
CA SER A 737 38.98 4.48 17.88
C SER A 737 38.49 3.62 16.71
N LEU A 738 38.89 3.96 15.49
CA LEU A 738 38.53 3.22 14.28
C LEU A 738 39.36 1.95 14.07
N GLY A 739 40.45 1.76 14.82
CA GLY A 739 41.39 0.62 14.84
C GLY A 739 41.03 -0.61 13.99
N THR A 740 40.36 -1.62 14.58
CA THR A 740 39.95 -2.84 13.87
C THR A 740 38.89 -2.59 12.78
N ALA A 741 38.03 -1.57 12.94
CA ALA A 741 36.95 -1.28 12.00
C ALA A 741 37.45 -0.77 10.63
N GLU A 742 38.53 0.02 10.61
CA GLU A 742 39.23 0.47 9.40
C GLU A 742 39.87 -0.70 8.63
N GLN A 743 40.45 -1.67 9.34
CA GLN A 743 41.18 -2.80 8.72
C GLN A 743 40.29 -3.71 7.86
N LEU A 744 38.98 -3.70 8.11
CA LEU A 744 38.00 -4.47 7.34
C LEU A 744 37.65 -3.79 5.99
N GLY A 745 37.88 -2.48 5.87
CA GLY A 745 37.62 -1.69 4.67
C GLY A 745 36.15 -1.37 4.41
N ASP A 746 35.90 -0.25 3.74
CA ASP A 746 34.55 0.31 3.50
C ASP A 746 33.62 -0.63 2.71
N GLY A 747 34.17 -1.50 1.84
CA GLY A 747 33.39 -2.47 1.06
C GLY A 747 32.94 -3.72 1.82
N SER A 748 33.36 -3.92 3.08
CA SER A 748 33.09 -5.16 3.84
C SER A 748 31.61 -5.35 4.25
N SER A 749 30.80 -4.31 4.15
CA SER A 749 29.39 -4.25 4.57
C SER A 749 28.68 -3.09 3.87
N ALA A 750 27.34 -3.04 3.89
CA ALA A 750 26.59 -1.88 3.40
C ALA A 750 26.87 -0.56 4.15
N TYR A 751 27.31 -0.62 5.41
CA TYR A 751 27.72 0.56 6.16
C TYR A 751 28.98 1.21 5.54
N ALA A 752 28.84 2.45 5.05
CA ALA A 752 29.79 3.09 4.15
C ALA A 752 30.89 3.95 4.82
N TRP A 753 30.71 4.36 6.08
CA TRP A 753 31.49 5.46 6.67
C TRP A 753 32.63 5.03 7.60
N ARG A 754 33.23 3.85 7.38
CA ARG A 754 34.22 3.27 8.32
C ARG A 754 35.51 4.07 8.40
N SER A 755 35.95 4.64 7.28
CA SER A 755 37.20 5.41 7.14
C SER A 755 37.01 6.94 7.15
N THR A 756 35.77 7.43 7.17
CA THR A 756 35.43 8.84 6.91
C THR A 756 34.96 9.59 8.15
N ASN A 757 34.11 8.99 8.98
CA ASN A 757 33.49 9.67 10.11
C ASN A 757 34.36 9.53 11.37
N ARG A 758 35.15 10.57 11.69
CA ARG A 758 35.98 10.60 12.90
C ARG A 758 35.17 10.92 14.16
N PHE A 759 34.19 11.81 14.01
CA PHE A 759 33.27 12.25 15.05
C PHE A 759 31.84 12.08 14.54
N ASN A 760 30.93 11.59 15.39
CA ASN A 760 29.49 11.57 15.11
C ASN A 760 28.80 12.52 16.07
N THR A 761 27.95 13.41 15.57
CA THR A 761 27.32 14.46 16.35
C THR A 761 25.80 14.34 16.31
N VAL A 762 25.12 14.63 17.42
CA VAL A 762 23.65 14.61 17.51
C VAL A 762 23.16 15.77 18.37
N ALA A 763 22.23 16.56 17.85
CA ALA A 763 21.47 17.57 18.60
C ALA A 763 20.07 17.02 18.91
N ILE A 764 19.74 16.87 20.18
CA ILE A 764 18.47 16.33 20.67
C ILE A 764 17.72 17.45 21.40
N ALA A 765 16.71 18.02 20.76
CA ALA A 765 15.79 18.95 21.40
C ALA A 765 14.72 18.14 22.15
N TRP A 766 14.72 18.20 23.48
CA TRP A 766 13.84 17.40 24.34
C TRP A 766 12.87 18.31 25.09
N TYR A 767 11.58 18.12 24.84
CA TYR A 767 10.49 18.94 25.38
C TYR A 767 9.18 18.13 25.47
N ALA A 768 8.19 18.62 26.21
CA ALA A 768 6.87 17.98 26.33
C ALA A 768 5.79 18.67 25.47
N ASP A 769 5.84 20.00 25.38
CA ASP A 769 4.81 20.80 24.70
C ASP A 769 4.94 20.76 23.18
N ALA A 770 3.98 20.15 22.48
CA ALA A 770 3.93 20.11 21.02
C ALA A 770 3.90 21.51 20.35
N GLY A 771 3.52 22.56 21.09
CA GLY A 771 3.65 23.96 20.63
C GLY A 771 5.09 24.39 20.35
N LEU A 772 6.09 23.66 20.87
CA LEU A 772 7.51 23.92 20.62
C LEU A 772 8.05 23.21 19.36
N ASP A 773 7.30 22.33 18.69
CA ASP A 773 7.77 21.51 17.57
C ASP A 773 8.58 22.29 16.52
N VAL A 774 8.01 23.38 16.00
CA VAL A 774 8.65 24.22 14.97
C VAL A 774 9.95 24.84 15.50
N THR A 775 9.98 25.22 16.77
CA THR A 775 11.13 25.88 17.41
C THR A 775 12.25 24.89 17.70
N ALA A 776 11.91 23.73 18.27
CA ALA A 776 12.83 22.65 18.58
C ALA A 776 13.47 22.07 17.31
N ASN A 777 12.67 21.89 16.26
CA ASN A 777 13.14 21.43 14.96
C ASN A 777 14.08 22.45 14.29
N ALA A 778 13.76 23.74 14.33
CA ALA A 778 14.64 24.78 13.80
C ALA A 778 15.97 24.84 14.55
N TRP A 779 15.94 24.75 15.89
CA TRP A 779 17.15 24.78 16.73
C TRP A 779 18.07 23.58 16.47
N ALA A 780 17.53 22.36 16.44
CA ALA A 780 18.35 21.17 16.22
C ALA A 780 18.90 21.11 14.77
N GLY A 781 18.14 21.59 13.78
CA GLY A 781 18.61 21.76 12.41
C GLY A 781 19.76 22.78 12.30
N GLN A 782 19.63 23.94 12.96
CA GLN A 782 20.65 24.98 12.98
C GLN A 782 21.99 24.49 13.57
N ILE A 783 21.95 23.70 14.65
CA ILE A 783 23.17 23.08 15.22
C ILE A 783 23.81 22.10 14.22
N ARG A 784 23.00 21.34 13.48
CA ARG A 784 23.53 20.44 12.43
C ARG A 784 24.18 21.20 11.29
N ASP A 785 23.63 22.35 10.90
CA ASP A 785 24.20 23.20 9.85
C ASP A 785 25.54 23.82 10.28
N HIS A 786 25.70 24.18 11.56
CA HIS A 786 26.99 24.58 12.12
C HIS A 786 28.06 23.49 11.94
N TRP A 787 27.80 22.25 12.37
CA TRP A 787 28.73 21.12 12.17
C TRP A 787 29.07 20.92 10.69
N ARG A 788 28.05 20.88 9.82
CA ARG A 788 28.25 20.68 8.37
C ARG A 788 29.15 21.77 7.77
N SER A 789 29.05 23.02 8.26
CA SER A 789 29.84 24.14 7.76
C SER A 789 31.36 24.04 8.02
N THR A 790 31.78 23.34 9.08
CA THR A 790 33.21 23.21 9.47
C THR A 790 33.73 21.78 9.55
N SER A 791 32.88 20.79 9.28
CA SER A 791 33.12 19.34 9.41
C SER A 791 34.46 18.83 8.85
N GLY A 792 35.02 19.50 7.83
CA GLY A 792 36.25 19.08 7.15
C GLY A 792 36.06 17.87 6.23
N LEU A 793 34.83 17.38 6.06
CA LEU A 793 34.50 16.28 5.15
C LEU A 793 34.33 16.78 3.71
N LYS A 794 34.51 15.89 2.72
CA LYS A 794 34.36 16.22 1.29
C LYS A 794 32.91 16.35 0.84
N SER A 795 32.02 15.65 1.53
CA SER A 795 30.58 15.63 1.38
C SER A 795 29.98 15.49 2.78
N ASN A 796 28.69 15.75 2.92
CA ASN A 796 27.99 15.33 4.12
C ASN A 796 28.03 13.80 4.23
N SER A 797 27.95 13.31 5.45
CA SER A 797 27.71 11.92 5.80
C SER A 797 26.95 11.88 7.12
N THR A 798 26.11 10.88 7.32
CA THR A 798 25.34 10.73 8.57
C THR A 798 25.09 9.24 8.83
N TYR A 799 25.34 8.80 10.06
CA TYR A 799 25.00 7.44 10.48
C TYR A 799 23.48 7.27 10.48
N ILE A 800 22.96 6.26 9.77
CA ILE A 800 21.51 6.03 9.57
C ILE A 800 20.70 6.06 10.88
N ASN A 801 21.23 5.51 11.97
CA ASN A 801 20.51 5.49 13.26
C ASN A 801 20.53 6.84 13.99
N PHE A 802 21.31 7.82 13.52
CA PHE A 802 21.32 9.22 13.99
C PHE A 802 20.68 10.20 13.01
N ALA A 803 20.38 9.77 11.78
CA ALA A 803 19.83 10.62 10.72
C ALA A 803 18.40 11.11 11.02
N PHE A 804 18.08 12.31 10.55
CA PHE A 804 16.78 12.93 10.77
C PHE A 804 15.72 12.47 9.76
N GLY A 805 16.10 12.29 8.49
CA GLY A 805 15.19 11.92 7.40
C GLY A 805 15.14 12.89 6.21
N ASP A 806 15.93 13.96 6.23
CA ASP A 806 16.12 14.90 5.12
C ASP A 806 17.50 14.77 4.45
N GLU A 807 18.34 13.87 4.95
CA GLU A 807 19.59 13.45 4.32
C GLU A 807 19.35 12.71 2.99
N THR A 808 20.25 12.89 2.03
CA THR A 808 20.22 12.11 0.77
C THR A 808 20.59 10.65 1.01
N LEU A 809 20.20 9.74 0.10
CA LEU A 809 20.62 8.34 0.20
C LEU A 809 22.15 8.20 0.14
N GLU A 810 22.83 9.11 -0.57
CA GLU A 810 24.29 9.22 -0.63
C GLU A 810 24.90 9.71 0.70
N ASP A 811 24.22 10.57 1.47
CA ASP A 811 24.67 10.97 2.81
C ASP A 811 24.55 9.82 3.84
N ILE A 812 23.65 8.87 3.61
CA ILE A 812 23.38 7.72 4.49
C ILE A 812 24.21 6.49 4.10
N TYR A 813 24.18 6.11 2.83
CA TYR A 813 24.78 4.89 2.29
C TYR A 813 26.02 5.13 1.42
N GLY A 814 26.45 6.38 1.21
CA GLY A 814 27.65 6.70 0.45
C GLY A 814 27.59 6.16 -0.99
N GLY A 815 28.71 5.59 -1.46
CA GLY A 815 28.79 4.96 -2.78
C GLY A 815 27.98 3.65 -2.93
N ASN A 816 27.37 3.14 -1.86
CA ASN A 816 26.70 1.83 -1.87
C ASN A 816 25.25 1.89 -2.41
N VAL A 817 24.66 3.08 -2.59
CA VAL A 817 23.27 3.28 -3.02
C VAL A 817 22.91 2.40 -4.23
N ALA A 818 23.64 2.51 -5.35
CA ALA A 818 23.31 1.78 -6.57
C ALA A 818 23.34 0.24 -6.39
N GLN A 819 24.25 -0.29 -5.58
CA GLN A 819 24.29 -1.73 -5.28
C GLN A 819 23.11 -2.14 -4.39
N LEU A 820 22.77 -1.31 -3.39
CA LEU A 820 21.61 -1.55 -2.51
C LEU A 820 20.29 -1.51 -3.28
N GLN A 821 20.11 -0.59 -4.23
CA GLN A 821 18.95 -0.52 -5.11
C GLN A 821 18.82 -1.72 -6.06
N GLN A 822 19.95 -2.28 -6.53
CA GLN A 822 19.95 -3.54 -7.29
C GLN A 822 19.50 -4.73 -6.43
N LEU A 823 20.03 -4.84 -5.20
CA LEU A 823 19.62 -5.90 -4.27
C LEU A 823 18.17 -5.74 -3.83
N LYS A 824 17.66 -4.51 -3.71
CA LYS A 824 16.25 -4.23 -3.44
C LYS A 824 15.34 -4.86 -4.50
N GLY A 825 15.69 -4.71 -5.78
CA GLY A 825 14.99 -5.36 -6.90
C GLY A 825 15.03 -6.90 -6.90
N VAL A 826 15.91 -7.53 -6.10
CA VAL A 826 15.99 -8.99 -5.94
C VAL A 826 15.19 -9.47 -4.73
N TYR A 827 15.35 -8.82 -3.57
CA TYR A 827 14.80 -9.29 -2.29
C TYR A 827 13.46 -8.69 -1.91
N ASP A 828 13.13 -7.51 -2.45
CA ASP A 828 11.89 -6.77 -2.15
C ASP A 828 11.49 -5.86 -3.33
N PRO A 829 11.12 -6.44 -4.49
CA PRO A 829 10.88 -5.70 -5.74
C PRO A 829 9.64 -4.78 -5.69
N ASP A 830 8.75 -5.01 -4.74
CA ASP A 830 7.51 -4.27 -4.49
C ASP A 830 7.61 -3.30 -3.30
N ASN A 831 8.80 -3.20 -2.69
CA ASN A 831 9.15 -2.27 -1.60
C ASN A 831 8.27 -2.39 -0.34
N HIS A 832 8.00 -3.62 0.09
CA HIS A 832 7.32 -3.92 1.35
C HIS A 832 8.10 -3.37 2.57
N PHE A 833 9.43 -3.36 2.52
CA PHE A 833 10.34 -2.78 3.52
C PHE A 833 10.80 -1.37 3.13
N GLY A 834 9.87 -0.42 3.03
CA GLY A 834 10.11 0.97 2.63
C GLY A 834 9.93 2.03 3.73
N GLN A 835 9.90 1.64 5.01
CA GLN A 835 9.42 2.51 6.10
C GLN A 835 10.53 3.28 6.84
N PHE A 836 11.81 2.97 6.61
CA PHE A 836 12.93 3.61 7.29
C PHE A 836 14.12 3.80 6.33
N PHE A 837 14.30 5.03 5.85
CA PHE A 837 15.24 5.38 4.76
C PHE A 837 15.06 4.46 3.53
N PRO A 838 13.92 4.56 2.81
CA PRO A 838 13.58 3.65 1.73
C PRO A 838 14.61 3.66 0.60
N LEU A 839 14.99 2.46 0.19
CA LEU A 839 15.67 2.21 -1.08
C LEU A 839 14.62 1.86 -2.14
N GLU A 840 14.56 2.62 -3.21
CA GLU A 840 13.81 2.24 -4.41
C GLU A 840 14.65 1.28 -5.27
N ARG A 841 14.00 0.38 -6.02
CA ARG A 841 14.73 -0.49 -6.96
C ARG A 841 15.33 0.33 -8.11
N ALA A 842 16.43 -0.14 -8.69
CA ALA A 842 16.92 0.44 -9.95
C ALA A 842 15.96 0.13 -11.12
N ASP A 843 15.71 1.12 -11.98
CA ASP A 843 14.88 1.04 -13.20
C ASP A 843 15.51 0.18 -14.32
#